data_AF-A0A3S1AM16-F1
#
_entry.id   AF-A0A3S1AM16-F1
#
_cell.length_a   1.000
_cell.length_b   1.000
_cell.length_c   1.000
_cell.angle_alpha   90.00
_cell.angle_beta   90.00
_cell.angle_gamma   90.00
#
_symmetry.space_group_name_H-M   'P 1'
#
loop_
_entity.id
_entity.type
_entity.pdbx_description
1 polymer ?
#
loop_
_entity_poly.entity_id
_entity_poly.type
_entity_poly.pdbx_seq_one_letter_code
_entity_poly.pdbx_strand_id
1 'polypeptide(L)'
;MRIIVVEDDDLIVGRLVKILNDQHYTVDFATDGEAAWELMDCFSYDLILLDVMLPKLDGISLCRRLRSIGNKTPILLLTAQDNSTTKVMGLDAGADDYLAKPFDFQELLARIRALLRRGGSTLPPMLVWQNLQLDPSTCQVMSDGQLLHLTPKEYSLLELFLRNTQRVFSCGMLIQHLWSFEEPPSDDTVRSHIKGLRQKLKAAGVKSDVIETVYGIGYRLKTVEKEELTKAGTRKHKEVEKQKNPKLATQTPSYAEQSQIRTGVSQVWEQVAETLSQRITVIEEALTTLLQNKLLGDEVLLNVKQEAHKLVGSLGMFGSDKGSYVASKIESLFADGKTLDAPQIIHFSELVGTLRDCLQSMNGEQIPEMFSNETLNKSPLLLIVDEDAEFTSSLIAIASSWGINVQVTPDVITAKKLIVDMCPDIVLLDLSCGDTAEKALGLLVELTSRTPPLSVIVTTAQDSLIDRVKIARLGGRGVLQKPMSVTQVLEAVTQVLKNTPSPEAKVMVVDDDPQILTALQTLLTPWGLKVYTLDNPSHFWEVMTVVNPDLLILDVEMPEINGIELCQVVRSDTRYSAVPILFLTAHNDTKTRQDVFAAGADDYIIKPIVKVELVTRILNRLERTRLLKSLAETDVLTGIANRPKSIQELNRCIEWSTNYNQQFCFAIVEVDKFKQINQQYGYAVGDAVLSRLGRILRLNFHYEDVVGRWGGTEFIIGMCGMTKVEGTRRLSEVIKNLATSCRDVTCNVSCNKQFCVNFNVGIVQYPEDGADIDTLYRVANEALEQSKAVAQNRLLNN
;
A
#
# COMPACT_ATOMS: atom_id res chain seq x y z
N MET A 1 10.30 17.99 -10.34
CA MET A 1 9.10 17.12 -10.32
C MET A 1 8.02 17.81 -11.13
N ARG A 2 7.26 17.04 -11.92
CA ARG A 2 6.26 17.54 -12.87
C ARG A 2 4.86 17.19 -12.39
N ILE A 3 4.01 18.18 -12.23
CA ILE A 3 2.63 18.07 -11.73
C ILE A 3 1.69 18.52 -12.84
N ILE A 4 0.58 17.81 -13.04
CA ILE A 4 -0.51 18.29 -13.90
C ILE A 4 -1.68 18.77 -13.01
N VAL A 5 -2.17 19.96 -13.29
CA VAL A 5 -3.38 20.55 -12.69
C VAL A 5 -4.53 20.43 -13.66
N VAL A 6 -5.56 19.66 -13.32
CA VAL A 6 -6.76 19.48 -14.14
C VAL A 6 -7.93 20.17 -13.44
N GLU A 7 -8.30 21.33 -13.95
CA GLU A 7 -9.24 22.27 -13.32
C GLU A 7 -9.85 23.16 -14.41
N ASP A 8 -11.17 23.30 -14.42
CA ASP A 8 -11.89 24.10 -15.43
C ASP A 8 -12.03 25.59 -15.06
N ASP A 9 -11.83 25.94 -13.79
CA ASP A 9 -11.79 27.34 -13.33
C ASP A 9 -10.40 27.98 -13.54
N ASP A 10 -10.30 28.85 -14.56
CA ASP A 10 -9.09 29.61 -14.91
C ASP A 10 -8.49 30.40 -13.72
N LEU A 11 -9.31 30.89 -12.78
CA LEU A 11 -8.82 31.63 -11.60
C LEU A 11 -8.14 30.69 -10.60
N ILE A 12 -8.66 29.48 -10.44
CA ILE A 12 -8.06 28.45 -9.60
C ILE A 12 -6.77 27.94 -10.26
N VAL A 13 -6.80 27.63 -11.56
CA VAL A 13 -5.62 27.24 -12.35
C VAL A 13 -4.51 28.27 -12.21
N GLY A 14 -4.79 29.55 -12.47
CA GLY A 14 -3.78 30.62 -12.41
C GLY A 14 -3.13 30.76 -11.03
N ARG A 15 -3.89 30.57 -9.94
CA ARG A 15 -3.33 30.57 -8.57
C ARG A 15 -2.51 29.33 -8.29
N LEU A 16 -3.02 28.15 -8.64
CA LEU A 16 -2.34 26.87 -8.40
C LEU A 16 -1.01 26.81 -9.14
N VAL A 17 -1.00 27.15 -10.43
CA VAL A 17 0.21 27.18 -11.27
C VAL A 17 1.24 28.13 -10.66
N LYS A 18 0.83 29.33 -10.25
CA LYS A 18 1.75 30.29 -9.62
C LYS A 18 2.36 29.75 -8.33
N ILE A 19 1.55 29.26 -7.41
CA ILE A 19 2.00 28.77 -6.09
C ILE A 19 2.92 27.55 -6.24
N LEU A 20 2.56 26.61 -7.12
CA LEU A 20 3.36 25.42 -7.35
C LEU A 20 4.69 25.74 -8.05
N ASN A 21 4.69 26.71 -8.97
CA ASN A 21 5.93 27.24 -9.58
C ASN A 21 6.81 27.96 -8.54
N ASP A 22 6.22 28.72 -7.61
CA ASP A 22 6.93 29.34 -6.48
C ASP A 22 7.59 28.28 -5.57
N GLN A 23 7.03 27.07 -5.51
CA GLN A 23 7.60 25.88 -4.85
C GLN A 23 8.50 25.03 -5.77
N HIS A 24 8.90 25.57 -6.91
CA HIS A 24 9.82 24.96 -7.87
C HIS A 24 9.32 23.66 -8.56
N TYR A 25 8.00 23.40 -8.53
CA TYR A 25 7.39 22.37 -9.35
C TYR A 25 7.30 22.81 -10.81
N THR A 26 7.42 21.86 -11.75
CA THR A 26 7.03 22.09 -13.15
C THR A 26 5.56 21.76 -13.28
N VAL A 27 4.75 22.72 -13.72
CA VAL A 27 3.29 22.56 -13.76
C VAL A 27 2.79 22.63 -15.19
N ASP A 28 2.10 21.59 -15.63
CA ASP A 28 1.22 21.66 -16.80
C ASP A 28 -0.24 21.75 -16.31
N PHE A 29 -1.14 22.22 -17.16
CA PHE A 29 -2.56 22.28 -16.81
C PHE A 29 -3.46 21.82 -17.95
N ALA A 30 -4.66 21.37 -17.60
CA ALA A 30 -5.74 21.02 -18.51
C ALA A 30 -7.07 21.52 -17.96
N THR A 31 -7.93 22.03 -18.84
CA THR A 31 -9.23 22.61 -18.46
C THR A 31 -10.39 21.61 -18.52
N ASP A 32 -10.13 20.38 -18.98
CA ASP A 32 -11.13 19.32 -19.04
C ASP A 32 -10.48 17.93 -18.96
N GLY A 33 -11.28 16.91 -18.62
CA GLY A 33 -10.76 15.56 -18.40
C GLY A 33 -10.29 14.82 -19.66
N GLU A 34 -10.76 15.20 -20.85
CA GLU A 34 -10.28 14.59 -22.11
C GLU A 34 -8.92 15.16 -22.52
N ALA A 35 -8.74 16.49 -22.42
CA ALA A 35 -7.45 17.14 -22.64
C ALA A 35 -6.39 16.64 -21.64
N ALA A 36 -6.78 16.46 -20.37
CA ALA A 36 -5.92 15.85 -19.36
C ALA A 36 -5.49 14.43 -19.74
N TRP A 37 -6.41 13.62 -20.26
CA TRP A 37 -6.11 12.27 -20.72
C TRP A 37 -5.08 12.26 -21.86
N GLU A 38 -5.25 13.13 -22.86
CA GLU A 38 -4.30 13.26 -23.98
C GLU A 38 -2.90 13.66 -23.50
N LEU A 39 -2.81 14.61 -22.57
CA LEU A 39 -1.53 15.02 -21.98
C LEU A 39 -0.87 13.91 -21.17
N MET A 40 -1.65 13.10 -20.44
CA MET A 40 -1.14 11.98 -19.65
C MET A 40 -0.73 10.78 -20.50
N ASP A 41 -1.24 10.64 -21.71
CA ASP A 41 -0.78 9.65 -22.69
C ASP A 41 0.58 10.04 -23.30
N CYS A 42 0.82 11.35 -23.44
CA CYS A 42 2.05 11.89 -24.04
C CYS A 42 3.19 12.09 -23.02
N PHE A 43 2.87 12.43 -21.77
CA PHE A 43 3.84 12.82 -20.75
C PHE A 43 3.68 12.03 -19.45
N SER A 44 4.80 11.78 -18.77
CA SER A 44 4.80 11.20 -17.43
C SER A 44 4.78 12.29 -16.37
N TYR A 45 3.88 12.15 -15.39
CA TYR A 45 3.71 13.07 -14.27
C TYR A 45 4.07 12.40 -12.95
N ASP A 46 4.55 13.20 -11.99
CA ASP A 46 4.84 12.77 -10.63
C ASP A 46 3.62 12.88 -9.70
N LEU A 47 2.66 13.76 -10.03
CA LEU A 47 1.40 13.95 -9.32
C LEU A 47 0.34 14.53 -10.27
N ILE A 48 -0.91 14.13 -10.06
CA ILE A 48 -2.09 14.68 -10.71
C ILE A 48 -2.95 15.39 -9.65
N LEU A 49 -3.15 16.69 -9.83
CA LEU A 49 -4.15 17.48 -9.10
C LEU A 49 -5.41 17.53 -9.96
N LEU A 50 -6.52 16.99 -9.46
CA LEU A 50 -7.69 16.69 -10.28
C LEU A 50 -8.97 17.22 -9.65
N ASP A 51 -9.63 18.19 -10.25
CA ASP A 51 -10.99 18.53 -9.85
C ASP A 51 -11.93 17.34 -10.11
N VAL A 52 -12.82 17.08 -9.15
CA VAL A 52 -13.93 16.14 -9.28
C VAL A 52 -14.91 16.60 -10.36
N MET A 53 -15.25 17.88 -10.41
CA MET A 53 -16.23 18.45 -11.33
C MET A 53 -15.53 19.00 -12.56
N LEU A 54 -15.34 18.15 -13.57
CA LEU A 54 -14.74 18.54 -14.85
C LEU A 54 -15.72 18.37 -16.01
N PRO A 55 -15.66 19.25 -17.03
CA PRO A 55 -16.40 19.07 -18.26
C PRO A 55 -15.86 17.88 -19.08
N LYS A 56 -16.74 17.34 -19.96
CA LYS A 56 -16.52 16.19 -20.86
C LYS A 56 -16.28 14.85 -20.14
N LEU A 57 -15.23 14.75 -19.32
CA LEU A 57 -14.89 13.59 -18.51
C LEU A 57 -14.66 14.04 -17.07
N ASP A 58 -15.54 13.62 -16.15
CA ASP A 58 -15.45 14.01 -14.74
C ASP A 58 -14.20 13.41 -14.07
N GLY A 59 -13.70 14.08 -13.02
CA GLY A 59 -12.43 13.71 -12.38
C GLY A 59 -12.44 12.33 -11.73
N ILE A 60 -13.58 11.89 -11.19
CA ILE A 60 -13.69 10.55 -10.60
C ILE A 60 -13.63 9.49 -11.72
N SER A 61 -14.31 9.71 -12.83
CA SER A 61 -14.24 8.82 -14.00
C SER A 61 -12.85 8.81 -14.63
N LEU A 62 -12.17 9.95 -14.75
CA LEU A 62 -10.78 10.04 -15.20
C LEU A 62 -9.85 9.25 -14.27
N CYS A 63 -10.00 9.42 -12.94
CA CYS A 63 -9.24 8.66 -11.94
C CYS A 63 -9.42 7.15 -12.13
N ARG A 64 -10.66 6.65 -12.24
CA ARG A 64 -10.91 5.21 -12.49
C ARG A 64 -10.28 4.74 -13.79
N ARG A 65 -10.39 5.54 -14.85
CA ARG A 65 -9.82 5.20 -16.16
C ARG A 65 -8.31 5.05 -16.07
N LEU A 66 -7.62 6.00 -15.44
CA LEU A 66 -6.17 5.93 -15.19
C LEU A 66 -5.81 4.68 -14.39
N ARG A 67 -6.58 4.35 -13.34
CA ARG A 67 -6.33 3.16 -12.53
C ARG A 67 -6.59 1.85 -13.30
N SER A 68 -7.58 1.81 -14.17
CA SER A 68 -7.92 0.62 -14.97
C SER A 68 -6.82 0.21 -15.96
N ILE A 69 -6.05 1.18 -16.47
CA ILE A 69 -4.87 0.93 -17.32
C ILE A 69 -3.59 0.72 -16.50
N GLY A 70 -3.70 0.61 -15.18
CA GLY A 70 -2.57 0.43 -14.28
C GLY A 70 -1.71 1.67 -14.08
N ASN A 71 -2.21 2.88 -14.39
CA ASN A 71 -1.48 4.11 -14.09
C ASN A 71 -1.41 4.28 -12.57
N LYS A 72 -0.19 4.41 -12.06
CA LYS A 72 0.15 4.47 -10.64
C LYS A 72 0.59 5.87 -10.20
N THR A 73 0.39 6.89 -11.02
CA THR A 73 0.70 8.28 -10.63
C THR A 73 -0.20 8.68 -9.47
N PRO A 74 0.33 9.26 -8.38
CA PRO A 74 -0.49 9.79 -7.29
C PRO A 74 -1.56 10.76 -7.81
N ILE A 75 -2.80 10.63 -7.34
CA ILE A 75 -3.93 11.52 -7.68
C ILE A 75 -4.45 12.17 -6.39
N LEU A 76 -4.42 13.50 -6.33
CA LEU A 76 -5.09 14.29 -5.29
C LEU A 76 -6.35 14.93 -5.89
N LEU A 77 -7.51 14.51 -5.40
CA LEU A 77 -8.78 15.07 -5.83
C LEU A 77 -9.05 16.42 -5.15
N LEU A 78 -9.47 17.42 -5.92
CA LEU A 78 -9.99 18.68 -5.40
C LEU A 78 -11.52 18.63 -5.49
N THR A 79 -12.24 18.85 -4.39
CA THR A 79 -13.71 18.69 -4.36
C THR A 79 -14.40 19.87 -3.70
N ALA A 80 -15.48 20.40 -4.28
CA ALA A 80 -16.30 21.43 -3.66
C ALA A 80 -17.28 20.90 -2.58
N GLN A 81 -17.44 19.58 -2.45
CA GLN A 81 -18.38 18.98 -1.51
C GLN A 81 -17.64 18.29 -0.35
N ASP A 82 -17.88 18.80 0.86
CA ASP A 82 -17.34 18.23 2.10
C ASP A 82 -18.14 17.01 2.62
N ASN A 83 -19.13 16.51 1.85
CA ASN A 83 -19.89 15.33 2.23
C ASN A 83 -19.04 14.05 2.16
N SER A 84 -19.19 13.17 3.14
CA SER A 84 -18.44 11.92 3.25
C SER A 84 -18.62 11.02 2.02
N THR A 85 -19.78 11.06 1.37
CA THR A 85 -20.10 10.22 0.20
C THR A 85 -19.20 10.49 -1.01
N THR A 86 -18.98 11.75 -1.38
CA THR A 86 -18.16 12.10 -2.57
C THR A 86 -16.69 11.78 -2.34
N LYS A 87 -16.20 12.01 -1.11
CA LYS A 87 -14.84 11.66 -0.68
C LYS A 87 -14.60 10.17 -0.77
N VAL A 88 -15.53 9.37 -0.25
CA VAL A 88 -15.49 7.90 -0.33
C VAL A 88 -15.50 7.45 -1.78
N MET A 89 -16.40 7.98 -2.63
CA MET A 89 -16.45 7.63 -4.05
C MET A 89 -15.15 7.95 -4.82
N GLY A 90 -14.48 9.04 -4.47
CA GLY A 90 -13.19 9.42 -5.06
C GLY A 90 -12.05 8.49 -4.64
N LEU A 91 -12.00 8.12 -3.35
CA LEU A 91 -11.02 7.17 -2.84
C LEU A 91 -11.25 5.75 -3.38
N ASP A 92 -12.51 5.31 -3.47
CA ASP A 92 -12.89 4.02 -4.07
C ASP A 92 -12.60 3.96 -5.58
N ALA A 93 -12.57 5.12 -6.24
CA ALA A 93 -12.10 5.25 -7.63
C ALA A 93 -10.58 5.11 -7.77
N GLY A 94 -9.84 4.98 -6.66
CA GLY A 94 -8.40 4.82 -6.60
C GLY A 94 -7.62 6.14 -6.50
N ALA A 95 -8.27 7.24 -6.09
CA ALA A 95 -7.55 8.45 -5.72
C ALA A 95 -6.71 8.22 -4.46
N ASP A 96 -5.54 8.85 -4.40
CA ASP A 96 -4.61 8.65 -3.28
C ASP A 96 -4.96 9.56 -2.09
N ASP A 97 -5.57 10.70 -2.33
CA ASP A 97 -6.05 11.64 -1.30
C ASP A 97 -7.09 12.60 -1.91
N TYR A 98 -7.74 13.38 -1.06
CA TYR A 98 -8.65 14.45 -1.47
C TYR A 98 -8.42 15.73 -0.66
N LEU A 99 -8.85 16.86 -1.20
CA LEU A 99 -8.83 18.16 -0.54
C LEU A 99 -10.11 18.95 -0.87
N ALA A 100 -10.82 19.40 0.17
CA ALA A 100 -12.08 20.12 0.02
C ALA A 100 -11.83 21.61 -0.32
N LYS A 101 -12.58 22.16 -1.27
CA LYS A 101 -12.60 23.58 -1.66
C LYS A 101 -13.61 24.34 -0.78
N PRO A 102 -13.30 25.56 -0.32
CA PRO A 102 -12.01 26.24 -0.45
C PRO A 102 -10.96 25.62 0.48
N PHE A 103 -9.74 25.45 -0.02
CA PHE A 103 -8.64 24.86 0.75
C PHE A 103 -7.57 25.88 1.13
N ASP A 104 -6.89 25.59 2.24
CA ASP A 104 -5.67 26.27 2.61
C ASP A 104 -4.49 25.81 1.72
N PHE A 105 -3.73 26.77 1.19
CA PHE A 105 -2.61 26.46 0.29
C PHE A 105 -1.46 25.73 0.97
N GLN A 106 -1.23 25.98 2.26
CA GLN A 106 -0.20 25.26 3.01
C GLN A 106 -0.61 23.80 3.21
N GLU A 107 -1.90 23.54 3.45
CA GLU A 107 -2.43 22.17 3.48
C GLU A 107 -2.29 21.47 2.13
N LEU A 108 -2.65 22.15 1.03
CA LEU A 108 -2.46 21.60 -0.32
C LEU A 108 -1.01 21.19 -0.54
N LEU A 109 -0.06 22.10 -0.28
CA LEU A 109 1.37 21.83 -0.45
C LEU A 109 1.85 20.69 0.46
N ALA A 110 1.31 20.58 1.67
CA ALA A 110 1.63 19.49 2.58
C ALA A 110 1.16 18.13 2.05
N ARG A 111 -0.07 18.05 1.53
CA ARG A 111 -0.61 16.83 0.90
C ARG A 111 0.17 16.44 -0.36
N ILE A 112 0.54 17.43 -1.19
CA ILE A 112 1.41 17.23 -2.35
C ILE A 112 2.74 16.60 -1.91
N ARG A 113 3.43 17.18 -0.92
CA ARG A 113 4.69 16.63 -0.40
C ARG A 113 4.50 15.21 0.13
N ALA A 114 3.43 14.95 0.88
CA ALA A 114 3.13 13.62 1.41
C ALA A 114 2.93 12.58 0.30
N LEU A 115 2.21 12.93 -0.77
CA LEU A 115 1.98 12.07 -1.93
C LEU A 115 3.27 11.80 -2.73
N LEU A 116 4.08 12.84 -2.94
CA LEU A 116 5.32 12.74 -3.72
C LEU A 116 6.40 11.90 -3.05
N ARG A 117 6.43 11.81 -1.71
CA ARG A 117 7.30 10.87 -0.98
C ARG A 117 7.02 9.40 -1.31
N ARG A 118 5.83 9.08 -1.81
CA ARG A 118 5.40 7.70 -2.06
C ARG A 118 5.87 7.16 -3.41
N GLY A 119 6.13 8.01 -4.39
CA GLY A 119 6.39 7.62 -5.79
C GLY A 119 7.72 6.91 -6.11
N GLY A 120 8.44 6.38 -5.12
CA GLY A 120 9.74 5.71 -5.33
C GLY A 120 10.95 6.66 -5.36
N SER A 121 10.76 7.97 -5.30
CA SER A 121 11.74 8.84 -4.66
C SER A 121 11.46 8.77 -3.17
N THR A 122 12.28 8.03 -2.41
CA THR A 122 12.56 8.50 -1.06
C THR A 122 12.87 10.00 -1.22
N LEU A 123 12.09 10.91 -0.64
CA LEU A 123 12.63 12.23 -0.39
C LEU A 123 13.38 12.03 0.92
N PRO A 124 14.72 11.95 0.92
CA PRO A 124 15.46 11.95 2.17
C PRO A 124 15.02 13.14 3.02
N PRO A 125 14.91 13.00 4.34
CA PRO A 125 15.08 14.15 5.22
C PRO A 125 16.45 14.73 4.88
N MET A 126 16.50 15.99 4.41
CA MET A 126 17.71 16.71 4.00
C MET A 126 18.58 15.94 2.97
N LEU A 127 18.58 16.37 1.71
CA LEU A 127 19.47 15.83 0.68
C LEU A 127 20.92 16.19 1.02
N VAL A 128 21.71 15.23 1.51
CA VAL A 128 23.12 15.45 1.88
C VAL A 128 24.07 14.85 0.85
N TRP A 129 25.05 15.62 0.42
CA TRP A 129 26.21 15.14 -0.35
C TRP A 129 27.47 15.82 0.16
N GLN A 130 28.38 15.05 0.78
CA GLN A 130 29.53 15.57 1.53
C GLN A 130 29.10 16.63 2.55
N ASN A 131 29.53 17.88 2.38
CA ASN A 131 29.20 19.03 3.21
C ASN A 131 28.01 19.86 2.68
N LEU A 132 27.39 19.45 1.58
CA LEU A 132 26.23 20.09 0.98
C LEU A 132 24.94 19.48 1.54
N GLN A 133 24.03 20.31 2.00
CA GLN A 133 22.72 19.94 2.52
C GLN A 133 21.66 20.73 1.74
N LEU A 134 20.68 20.06 1.16
CA LEU A 134 19.52 20.70 0.54
C LEU A 134 18.27 20.22 1.27
N ASP A 135 17.50 21.15 1.82
CA ASP A 135 16.22 20.88 2.47
C ASP A 135 15.05 21.15 1.51
N PRO A 136 14.39 20.09 1.00
CA PRO A 136 13.26 20.26 0.09
C PRO A 136 12.03 20.91 0.74
N SER A 137 11.94 20.93 2.08
CA SER A 137 10.80 21.50 2.79
C SER A 137 10.87 23.02 2.89
N THR A 138 12.08 23.57 2.98
CA THR A 138 12.35 25.01 3.09
C THR A 138 12.93 25.62 1.81
N CYS A 139 13.23 24.79 0.80
CA CYS A 139 13.97 25.16 -0.42
C CYS A 139 15.35 25.80 -0.11
N GLN A 140 15.95 25.47 1.04
CA GLN A 140 17.25 26.00 1.45
C GLN A 140 18.38 25.04 1.07
N VAL A 141 19.49 25.62 0.61
CA VAL A 141 20.73 24.88 0.33
C VAL A 141 21.81 25.44 1.25
N MET A 142 22.48 24.57 1.99
CA MET A 142 23.58 24.92 2.89
C MET A 142 24.85 24.16 2.50
N SER A 143 26.01 24.80 2.65
CA SER A 143 27.31 24.14 2.53
C SER A 143 28.18 24.55 3.72
N ASP A 144 28.70 23.59 4.48
CA ASP A 144 29.46 23.83 5.73
C ASP A 144 28.74 24.79 6.71
N GLY A 145 27.41 24.72 6.78
CA GLY A 145 26.60 25.59 7.64
C GLY A 145 26.30 27.00 7.09
N GLN A 146 26.79 27.35 5.89
CA GLN A 146 26.47 28.62 5.22
C GLN A 146 25.38 28.47 4.15
N LEU A 147 24.44 29.41 4.12
CA LEU A 147 23.35 29.43 3.13
C LEU A 147 23.88 29.75 1.73
N LEU A 148 23.52 28.91 0.75
CA LEU A 148 23.88 29.04 -0.65
C LEU A 148 22.69 29.54 -1.47
N HIS A 149 22.84 30.71 -2.09
CA HIS A 149 21.81 31.29 -2.94
C HIS A 149 21.89 30.75 -4.39
N LEU A 150 20.97 29.85 -4.73
CA LEU A 150 20.78 29.32 -6.08
C LEU A 150 19.61 30.02 -6.77
N THR A 151 19.67 30.14 -8.10
CA THR A 151 18.47 30.49 -8.90
C THR A 151 17.51 29.29 -8.95
N PRO A 152 16.22 29.48 -9.26
CA PRO A 152 15.25 28.39 -9.29
C PRO A 152 15.67 27.20 -10.16
N LYS A 153 16.21 27.45 -11.36
CA LYS A 153 16.67 26.38 -12.26
C LYS A 153 17.94 25.69 -11.76
N GLU A 154 18.85 26.43 -11.12
CA GLU A 154 20.03 25.84 -10.48
C GLU A 154 19.64 24.97 -9.28
N TYR A 155 18.66 25.40 -8.49
CA TYR A 155 18.09 24.60 -7.39
C TYR A 155 17.45 23.32 -7.93
N SER A 156 16.56 23.40 -8.92
CA SER A 156 15.89 22.22 -9.47
C SER A 156 16.88 21.24 -10.11
N LEU A 157 17.94 21.74 -10.75
CA LEU A 157 19.04 20.90 -11.26
C LEU A 157 19.77 20.19 -10.12
N LEU A 158 20.15 20.91 -9.06
CA LEU A 158 20.84 20.34 -7.91
C LEU A 158 19.98 19.28 -7.22
N GLU A 159 18.71 19.59 -6.98
CA GLU A 159 17.74 18.67 -6.39
C GLU A 159 17.60 17.40 -7.25
N LEU A 160 17.44 17.54 -8.57
CA LEU A 160 17.36 16.42 -9.49
C LEU A 160 18.59 15.50 -9.40
N PHE A 161 19.80 16.07 -9.36
CA PHE A 161 21.04 15.30 -9.24
C PHE A 161 21.19 14.62 -7.88
N LEU A 162 20.87 15.31 -6.77
CA LEU A 162 20.95 14.75 -5.42
C LEU A 162 19.96 13.61 -5.18
N ARG A 163 18.78 13.67 -5.81
CA ARG A 163 17.78 12.58 -5.77
C ARG A 163 18.17 11.37 -6.61
N ASN A 164 19.03 11.56 -7.60
CA ASN A 164 19.39 10.53 -8.57
C ASN A 164 20.91 10.28 -8.55
N THR A 165 21.41 9.88 -7.39
CA THR A 165 22.83 9.56 -7.21
C THR A 165 23.22 8.45 -8.20
N GLN A 166 24.18 8.73 -9.09
CA GLN A 166 24.70 7.86 -10.17
C GLN A 166 23.96 7.83 -11.52
N ARG A 167 22.78 8.45 -11.67
CA ARG A 167 22.10 8.51 -12.98
C ARG A 167 22.71 9.60 -13.88
N VAL A 168 22.79 9.32 -15.19
CA VAL A 168 23.20 10.31 -16.20
C VAL A 168 21.95 10.92 -16.85
N PHE A 169 21.89 12.24 -16.94
CA PHE A 169 20.81 13.00 -17.60
C PHE A 169 21.34 13.73 -18.84
N SER A 170 20.74 13.46 -19.99
CA SER A 170 20.97 14.24 -21.23
C SER A 170 20.28 15.61 -21.17
N CYS A 171 20.66 16.56 -22.03
CA CYS A 171 19.98 17.86 -22.10
C CYS A 171 18.47 17.71 -22.35
N GLY A 172 18.07 16.84 -23.29
CA GLY A 172 16.65 16.55 -23.54
C GLY A 172 15.91 15.98 -22.32
N MET A 173 16.55 15.09 -21.55
CA MET A 173 15.94 14.59 -20.31
C MET A 173 15.83 15.67 -19.24
N LEU A 174 16.84 16.54 -19.11
CA LEU A 174 16.77 17.68 -18.19
C LEU A 174 15.64 18.65 -18.59
N ILE A 175 15.48 18.91 -19.89
CA ILE A 175 14.38 19.72 -20.44
C ILE A 175 13.03 19.14 -20.03
N GLN A 176 12.83 17.86 -20.30
CA GLN A 176 11.58 17.15 -20.01
C GLN A 176 11.20 17.17 -18.51
N HIS A 177 12.18 17.14 -17.61
CA HIS A 177 11.96 17.07 -16.16
C HIS A 177 11.86 18.45 -15.47
N LEU A 178 12.44 19.50 -16.04
CA LEU A 178 12.65 20.77 -15.34
C LEU A 178 12.04 21.99 -16.05
N TRP A 179 11.49 21.85 -17.26
CA TRP A 179 10.85 22.95 -18.00
C TRP A 179 9.45 22.53 -18.50
N SER A 180 8.54 23.51 -18.55
CA SER A 180 7.16 23.33 -19.03
C SER A 180 7.13 23.14 -20.54
N PHE A 181 6.04 22.55 -21.04
CA PHE A 181 5.88 22.29 -22.47
C PHE A 181 5.73 23.57 -23.31
N GLU A 182 5.15 24.63 -22.75
CA GLU A 182 4.90 25.88 -23.47
C GLU A 182 6.18 26.69 -23.75
N GLU A 183 7.24 26.49 -22.96
CA GLU A 183 8.50 27.23 -23.08
C GLU A 183 9.75 26.34 -22.88
N PRO A 184 10.02 25.38 -23.79
CA PRO A 184 11.21 24.54 -23.70
C PRO A 184 12.47 25.37 -24.00
N PRO A 185 13.53 25.27 -23.18
CA PRO A 185 14.76 26.02 -23.41
C PRO A 185 15.61 25.35 -24.50
N SER A 186 16.61 26.07 -25.01
CA SER A 186 17.65 25.47 -25.84
C SER A 186 18.65 24.65 -24.99
N ASP A 187 19.31 23.68 -25.61
CA ASP A 187 20.42 22.92 -24.99
C ASP A 187 21.52 23.82 -24.42
N ASP A 188 21.79 24.96 -25.07
CA ASP A 188 22.79 25.93 -24.61
C ASP A 188 22.36 26.66 -23.33
N THR A 189 21.07 26.91 -23.18
CA THR A 189 20.49 27.46 -21.95
C THR A 189 20.68 26.48 -20.78
N VAL A 190 20.43 25.18 -21.01
CA VAL A 190 20.67 24.13 -20.00
C VAL A 190 22.15 24.08 -19.59
N ARG A 191 23.07 24.13 -20.58
CA ARG A 191 24.52 24.17 -20.35
C ARG A 191 24.93 25.39 -19.51
N SER A 192 24.32 26.55 -19.75
CA SER A 192 24.55 27.78 -18.99
C SER A 192 24.16 27.64 -17.52
N HIS A 193 22.98 27.07 -17.23
CA HIS A 193 22.54 26.82 -15.85
C HIS A 193 23.44 25.82 -15.11
N ILE A 194 23.89 24.76 -15.77
CA ILE A 194 24.84 23.80 -15.17
C ILE A 194 26.18 24.48 -14.86
N LYS A 195 26.66 25.34 -15.74
CA LYS A 195 27.88 26.13 -15.52
C LYS A 195 27.73 27.08 -14.33
N GLY A 196 26.59 27.77 -14.22
CA GLY A 196 26.28 28.65 -13.09
C GLY A 196 26.24 27.90 -11.76
N LEU A 197 25.55 26.75 -11.74
CA LEU A 197 25.46 25.88 -10.56
C LEU A 197 26.86 25.42 -10.09
N ARG A 198 27.72 24.91 -10.99
CA ARG A 198 29.09 24.50 -10.65
C ARG A 198 29.91 25.65 -10.07
N GLN A 199 29.80 26.84 -10.64
CA GLN A 199 30.54 28.02 -10.15
C GLN A 199 30.12 28.40 -8.73
N LYS A 200 28.81 28.39 -8.44
CA LYS A 200 28.27 28.70 -7.10
C LYS A 200 28.65 27.65 -6.06
N LEU A 201 28.57 26.37 -6.41
CA LEU A 201 29.00 25.27 -5.53
C LEU A 201 30.50 25.34 -5.20
N LYS A 202 31.33 25.66 -6.19
CA LYS A 202 32.77 25.85 -6.00
C LYS A 202 33.09 27.06 -5.12
N ALA A 203 32.37 28.17 -5.29
CA ALA A 203 32.52 29.36 -4.46
C ALA A 203 32.11 29.11 -2.99
N ALA A 204 31.17 28.18 -2.76
CA ALA A 204 30.70 27.78 -1.44
C ALA A 204 31.63 26.81 -0.69
N GLY A 205 32.81 26.48 -1.26
CA GLY A 205 33.79 25.61 -0.59
C GLY A 205 33.66 24.12 -0.87
N VAL A 206 32.77 23.71 -1.79
CA VAL A 206 32.67 22.30 -2.21
C VAL A 206 33.90 21.93 -3.05
N LYS A 207 34.83 21.18 -2.44
CA LYS A 207 36.19 20.92 -2.98
C LYS A 207 36.22 20.04 -4.23
N SER A 208 35.15 19.31 -4.51
CA SER A 208 35.05 18.38 -5.64
C SER A 208 33.99 18.85 -6.64
N ASP A 209 34.23 18.65 -7.94
CA ASP A 209 33.26 18.98 -8.99
C ASP A 209 32.05 18.03 -8.86
N VAL A 210 31.00 18.53 -8.21
CA VAL A 210 29.80 17.80 -7.77
C VAL A 210 29.10 17.12 -8.94
N ILE A 211 29.02 17.83 -10.07
CA ILE A 211 28.33 17.39 -11.27
C ILE A 211 29.41 17.09 -12.32
N GLU A 212 29.56 15.82 -12.69
CA GLU A 212 30.44 15.33 -13.74
C GLU A 212 29.79 15.53 -15.12
N THR A 213 30.58 15.92 -16.13
CA THR A 213 30.14 15.86 -17.54
C THR A 213 30.54 14.51 -18.12
N VAL A 214 29.56 13.69 -18.51
CA VAL A 214 29.78 12.45 -19.24
C VAL A 214 29.76 12.77 -20.73
N TYR A 215 30.95 12.83 -21.35
CA TYR A 215 31.13 13.33 -22.70
C TYR A 215 30.23 12.60 -23.72
N GLY A 216 29.46 13.36 -24.50
CA GLY A 216 28.53 12.83 -25.50
C GLY A 216 27.20 12.27 -24.96
N ILE A 217 27.00 12.21 -23.64
CA ILE A 217 25.82 11.55 -23.04
C ILE A 217 25.03 12.51 -22.14
N GLY A 218 25.69 13.31 -21.29
CA GLY A 218 25.00 14.22 -20.38
C GLY A 218 25.76 14.52 -19.10
N TYR A 219 25.02 14.63 -17.98
CA TYR A 219 25.54 15.07 -16.68
C TYR A 219 25.12 14.10 -15.56
N ARG A 220 25.96 13.95 -14.54
CA ARG A 220 25.74 13.03 -13.41
C ARG A 220 26.33 13.57 -12.10
N LEU A 221 25.78 13.17 -10.96
CA LEU A 221 26.37 13.41 -9.63
C LEU A 221 27.57 12.46 -9.37
N LYS A 222 28.71 13.02 -8.92
CA LYS A 222 29.94 12.26 -8.63
C LYS A 222 29.79 11.38 -7.37
N THR A 223 30.33 10.16 -7.40
CA THR A 223 30.31 9.22 -6.26
C THR A 223 31.36 9.54 -5.21
N VAL A 224 31.02 9.35 -3.92
CA VAL A 224 31.96 9.52 -2.80
C VAL A 224 32.69 8.20 -2.57
N GLU A 225 34.02 8.18 -2.76
CA GLU A 225 34.87 7.04 -2.41
C GLU A 225 34.97 6.95 -0.86
N LYS A 226 34.54 5.84 -0.27
CA LYS A 226 34.71 5.54 1.16
C LYS A 226 36.00 4.76 1.35
N GLU A 227 37.08 5.44 1.72
CA GLU A 227 38.25 4.80 2.34
C GLU A 227 38.10 4.77 3.87
N GLU A 228 38.40 3.61 4.45
CA GLU A 228 38.73 3.35 5.87
C GLU A 228 37.64 3.46 6.95
N LEU A 229 36.88 2.37 7.15
CA LEU A 229 36.32 1.96 8.45
C LEU A 229 36.45 0.43 8.59
N THR A 230 37.69 -0.06 8.62
CA THR A 230 38.01 -1.36 9.24
C THR A 230 38.99 -1.09 10.37
N LYS A 231 38.53 -1.33 11.62
CA LYS A 231 39.27 -1.64 12.86
C LYS A 231 38.70 -0.91 14.08
N ALA A 232 37.82 -1.61 14.81
CA ALA A 232 37.63 -1.61 16.28
C ALA A 232 36.19 -2.08 16.56
N GLY A 233 35.87 -3.06 17.41
CA GLY A 233 36.68 -3.85 18.31
C GLY A 233 35.85 -5.03 18.82
N THR A 234 36.53 -6.16 18.93
CA THR A 234 36.07 -7.46 19.41
C THR A 234 35.83 -7.44 20.92
N ARG A 235 34.64 -7.82 21.43
CA ARG A 235 34.46 -8.22 22.85
C ARG A 235 33.44 -9.36 23.04
N LYS A 236 34.01 -10.57 23.15
CA LYS A 236 33.73 -11.70 24.07
C LYS A 236 32.31 -11.87 24.64
N HIS A 237 31.61 -12.90 24.17
CA HIS A 237 30.55 -13.60 24.92
C HIS A 237 31.16 -14.68 25.85
N LYS A 238 30.68 -14.75 27.08
CA LYS A 238 30.89 -15.87 28.03
C LYS A 238 29.56 -16.60 28.22
N GLU A 239 29.66 -17.92 28.28
CA GLU A 239 28.61 -18.91 28.55
C GLU A 239 28.00 -18.79 29.96
N VAL A 240 26.69 -19.05 30.08
CA VAL A 240 26.07 -19.64 31.27
C VAL A 240 24.98 -20.65 30.84
N GLU A 241 25.32 -21.91 31.08
CA GLU A 241 24.55 -23.08 31.52
C GLU A 241 23.08 -23.37 31.13
N LYS A 242 22.94 -24.60 30.61
CA LYS A 242 21.73 -25.41 30.41
C LYS A 242 21.05 -25.80 31.73
N GLN A 243 19.73 -25.60 31.86
CA GLN A 243 18.87 -26.46 32.69
C GLN A 243 17.46 -26.68 32.08
N LYS A 244 17.22 -27.95 31.70
CA LYS A 244 15.99 -28.78 31.76
C LYS A 244 14.61 -28.16 31.45
N ASN A 245 14.10 -28.51 30.26
CA ASN A 245 12.66 -28.53 29.93
C ASN A 245 11.90 -29.59 30.74
N PRO A 246 10.75 -29.27 31.35
CA PRO A 246 9.65 -30.21 31.50
C PRO A 246 8.68 -30.08 30.33
N LYS A 247 8.30 -31.24 29.79
CA LYS A 247 7.17 -31.42 28.86
C LYS A 247 5.90 -30.80 29.44
N LEU A 248 5.19 -29.97 28.68
CA LEU A 248 3.78 -29.69 28.93
C LEU A 248 2.96 -29.92 27.66
N ALA A 249 1.90 -30.67 27.86
CA ALA A 249 1.08 -31.30 26.84
C ALA A 249 0.21 -30.28 26.08
N THR A 250 0.07 -30.54 24.79
CA THR A 250 -1.02 -30.06 23.94
C THR A 250 -2.36 -30.43 24.54
N GLN A 251 -3.12 -29.43 25.00
CA GLN A 251 -4.56 -29.54 25.20
C GLN A 251 -5.22 -28.50 24.31
N THR A 252 -5.94 -29.01 23.32
CA THR A 252 -6.86 -28.29 22.44
C THR A 252 -8.05 -27.79 23.28
N PRO A 253 -8.51 -26.53 23.14
CA PRO A 253 -9.73 -26.10 23.79
C PRO A 253 -10.95 -26.80 23.19
N SER A 254 -11.87 -27.16 24.06
CA SER A 254 -13.13 -27.86 23.80
C SER A 254 -14.22 -26.87 23.38
N TYR A 255 -15.20 -27.37 22.63
CA TYR A 255 -16.42 -26.75 22.07
C TYR A 255 -17.36 -25.98 23.05
N ALA A 256 -16.88 -25.54 24.22
CA ALA A 256 -17.63 -24.74 25.19
C ALA A 256 -17.34 -23.23 25.13
N GLU A 257 -16.34 -22.78 24.36
CA GLU A 257 -15.91 -21.36 24.30
C GLU A 257 -16.68 -20.52 23.26
N GLN A 258 -17.42 -21.15 22.33
CA GLN A 258 -18.18 -20.42 21.30
C GLN A 258 -19.47 -19.75 21.81
N SER A 259 -19.89 -20.02 23.05
CA SER A 259 -20.92 -19.25 23.75
C SER A 259 -20.38 -18.02 24.50
N GLN A 260 -19.05 -17.92 24.71
CA GLN A 260 -18.39 -16.80 25.41
C GLN A 260 -18.14 -15.58 24.50
N ILE A 261 -18.01 -15.75 23.18
CA ILE A 261 -17.79 -14.64 22.24
C ILE A 261 -19.06 -13.78 22.05
N ARG A 262 -20.25 -14.42 22.10
CA ARG A 262 -21.55 -13.72 22.05
C ARG A 262 -21.85 -12.95 23.34
N THR A 263 -21.30 -13.39 24.48
CA THR A 263 -21.36 -12.66 25.76
C THR A 263 -20.30 -11.56 25.82
N GLY A 264 -19.11 -11.76 25.25
CA GLY A 264 -18.01 -10.79 25.28
C GLY A 264 -18.32 -9.45 24.59
N VAL A 265 -18.95 -9.44 23.42
CA VAL A 265 -19.26 -8.17 22.70
C VAL A 265 -20.39 -7.39 23.40
N SER A 266 -21.40 -8.07 23.92
CA SER A 266 -22.45 -7.44 24.74
C SER A 266 -21.93 -6.99 26.11
N GLN A 267 -20.99 -7.73 26.72
CA GLN A 267 -20.33 -7.37 27.98
C GLN A 267 -19.37 -6.17 27.80
N VAL A 268 -18.66 -6.09 26.68
CA VAL A 268 -17.79 -4.95 26.36
C VAL A 268 -18.63 -3.70 26.10
N TRP A 269 -19.78 -3.81 25.41
CA TRP A 269 -20.72 -2.68 25.28
C TRP A 269 -21.31 -2.28 26.62
N GLU A 270 -21.71 -3.22 27.49
CA GLU A 270 -22.18 -2.91 28.85
C GLU A 270 -21.11 -2.18 29.66
N GLN A 271 -19.84 -2.60 29.59
CA GLN A 271 -18.71 -1.94 30.25
C GLN A 271 -18.40 -0.54 29.66
N VAL A 272 -18.46 -0.39 28.33
CA VAL A 272 -18.25 0.88 27.65
C VAL A 272 -19.41 1.84 27.93
N ALA A 273 -20.65 1.37 27.90
CA ALA A 273 -21.84 2.16 28.22
C ALA A 273 -21.83 2.61 29.69
N GLU A 274 -21.40 1.75 30.62
CA GLU A 274 -21.20 2.11 32.02
C GLU A 274 -20.13 3.20 32.17
N THR A 275 -19.00 3.06 31.46
CA THR A 275 -17.93 4.07 31.50
C THR A 275 -18.38 5.40 30.88
N LEU A 276 -19.04 5.39 29.72
CA LEU A 276 -19.60 6.60 29.10
C LEU A 276 -20.65 7.25 30.00
N SER A 277 -21.46 6.45 30.69
CA SER A 277 -22.42 6.94 31.69
C SER A 277 -21.71 7.63 32.86
N GLN A 278 -20.64 7.05 33.40
CA GLN A 278 -19.82 7.66 34.45
C GLN A 278 -19.20 9.00 34.00
N ARG A 279 -18.72 9.09 32.75
CA ARG A 279 -18.21 10.35 32.18
C ARG A 279 -19.29 11.42 32.07
N ILE A 280 -20.50 11.04 31.65
CA ILE A 280 -21.67 11.93 31.65
C ILE A 280 -22.03 12.36 33.08
N THR A 281 -21.91 11.48 34.08
CA THR A 281 -22.15 11.82 35.49
C THR A 281 -21.21 12.92 36.00
N VAL A 282 -19.93 12.90 35.63
CA VAL A 282 -18.98 13.98 35.99
C VAL A 282 -19.44 15.34 35.43
N ILE A 283 -19.96 15.35 34.20
CA ILE A 283 -20.51 16.56 33.57
C ILE A 283 -21.81 17.01 34.24
N GLU A 284 -22.65 16.07 34.70
CA GLU A 284 -23.89 16.33 35.45
C GLU A 284 -23.62 16.88 36.86
N GLU A 285 -22.58 16.41 37.54
CA GLU A 285 -22.14 16.95 38.83
C GLU A 285 -21.68 18.41 38.71
N ALA A 286 -20.98 18.74 37.62
CA ALA A 286 -20.64 20.13 37.32
C ALA A 286 -21.89 20.98 37.01
N LEU A 287 -22.84 20.45 36.23
CA LEU A 287 -24.11 21.13 35.94
C LEU A 287 -24.93 21.39 37.21
N THR A 288 -25.06 20.40 38.10
CA THR A 288 -25.80 20.56 39.36
C THR A 288 -25.16 21.59 40.28
N THR A 289 -23.82 21.70 40.28
CA THR A 289 -23.08 22.73 41.02
C THR A 289 -23.39 24.13 40.47
N LEU A 290 -23.43 24.29 39.14
CA LEU A 290 -23.77 25.55 38.48
C LEU A 290 -25.24 25.94 38.69
N LEU A 291 -26.17 24.98 38.64
CA LEU A 291 -27.60 25.21 38.92
C LEU A 291 -27.87 25.63 40.38
N GLN A 292 -26.97 25.29 41.30
CA GLN A 292 -26.98 25.76 42.69
C GLN A 292 -26.32 27.13 42.88
N ASN A 293 -25.97 27.82 41.79
CA ASN A 293 -25.32 29.14 41.80
C ASN A 293 -23.92 29.14 42.46
N LYS A 294 -23.21 28.01 42.43
CA LYS A 294 -21.84 27.88 42.93
C LYS A 294 -20.83 27.94 41.77
N LEU A 295 -19.68 28.56 42.02
CA LEU A 295 -18.55 28.60 41.07
C LEU A 295 -17.87 27.23 40.99
N LEU A 296 -17.49 26.81 39.79
CA LEU A 296 -16.66 25.63 39.58
C LEU A 296 -15.19 25.98 39.90
N GLY A 297 -14.49 25.08 40.59
CA GLY A 297 -13.04 25.19 40.75
C GLY A 297 -12.30 24.81 39.48
N ASP A 298 -11.08 25.32 39.29
CA ASP A 298 -10.25 25.11 38.08
C ASP A 298 -10.01 23.62 37.77
N GLU A 299 -9.86 22.79 38.81
CA GLU A 299 -9.67 21.34 38.68
C GLU A 299 -10.92 20.64 38.13
N VAL A 300 -12.11 21.05 38.56
CA VAL A 300 -13.39 20.51 38.07
C VAL A 300 -13.63 20.93 36.62
N LEU A 301 -13.25 22.17 36.27
CA LEU A 301 -13.39 22.69 34.92
C LEU A 301 -12.48 21.97 33.92
N LEU A 302 -11.23 21.68 34.32
CA LEU A 302 -10.31 20.87 33.52
C LEU A 302 -10.85 19.44 33.32
N ASN A 303 -11.40 18.84 34.37
CA ASN A 303 -11.96 17.49 34.31
C ASN A 303 -13.19 17.41 33.39
N VAL A 304 -14.12 18.37 33.48
CA VAL A 304 -15.28 18.46 32.56
C VAL A 304 -14.83 18.60 31.11
N LYS A 305 -13.79 19.40 30.84
CA LYS A 305 -13.24 19.57 29.49
C LYS A 305 -12.64 18.26 28.96
N GLN A 306 -11.84 17.57 29.77
CA GLN A 306 -11.24 16.28 29.40
C GLN A 306 -12.32 15.21 29.17
N GLU A 307 -13.32 15.10 30.04
CA GLU A 307 -14.37 14.09 29.88
C GLU A 307 -15.29 14.40 28.68
N ALA A 308 -15.60 15.68 28.43
CA ALA A 308 -16.31 16.08 27.21
C ALA A 308 -15.50 15.74 25.95
N HIS A 309 -14.19 15.99 25.95
CA HIS A 309 -13.30 15.66 24.84
C HIS A 309 -13.27 14.15 24.55
N LYS A 310 -13.09 13.32 25.58
CA LYS A 310 -13.10 11.86 25.40
C LYS A 310 -14.47 11.36 24.93
N LEU A 311 -15.57 11.99 25.36
CA LEU A 311 -16.93 11.68 24.88
C LEU A 311 -17.12 12.02 23.39
N VAL A 312 -16.49 13.08 22.87
CA VAL A 312 -16.49 13.39 21.42
C VAL A 312 -15.94 12.21 20.62
N GLY A 313 -14.79 11.69 21.04
CA GLY A 313 -14.12 10.55 20.42
C GLY A 313 -14.97 9.28 20.49
N SER A 314 -15.31 8.84 21.71
CA SER A 314 -16.00 7.57 21.93
C SER A 314 -17.40 7.53 21.28
N LEU A 315 -18.22 8.57 21.46
CA LEU A 315 -19.59 8.59 20.90
C LEU A 315 -19.60 8.59 19.38
N GLY A 316 -18.68 9.31 18.74
CA GLY A 316 -18.57 9.32 17.28
C GLY A 316 -18.14 7.96 16.72
N MET A 317 -17.23 7.29 17.43
CA MET A 317 -16.68 6.00 17.05
C MET A 317 -17.69 4.85 17.13
N PHE A 318 -18.61 4.90 18.10
CA PHE A 318 -19.68 3.92 18.24
C PHE A 318 -20.93 4.25 17.41
N GLY A 319 -20.91 5.33 16.61
CA GLY A 319 -21.98 5.66 15.66
C GLY A 319 -23.03 6.64 16.18
N SER A 320 -22.76 7.36 17.27
CA SER A 320 -23.61 8.47 17.74
C SER A 320 -23.06 9.80 17.23
N ASP A 321 -23.31 10.10 15.95
CA ASP A 321 -22.95 11.40 15.35
C ASP A 321 -23.58 12.55 16.15
N LYS A 322 -24.82 12.36 16.61
CA LYS A 322 -25.54 13.31 17.44
C LYS A 322 -24.91 13.47 18.83
N GLY A 323 -24.51 12.36 19.48
CA GLY A 323 -23.86 12.40 20.79
C GLY A 323 -22.47 13.04 20.74
N SER A 324 -21.68 12.71 19.72
CA SER A 324 -20.36 13.31 19.48
C SER A 324 -20.45 14.82 19.25
N TYR A 325 -21.41 15.26 18.42
CA TYR A 325 -21.66 16.69 18.19
C TYR A 325 -22.05 17.43 19.48
N VAL A 326 -22.91 16.84 20.31
CA VAL A 326 -23.34 17.42 21.59
C VAL A 326 -22.17 17.52 22.57
N ALA A 327 -21.33 16.48 22.66
CA ALA A 327 -20.12 16.50 23.49
C ALA A 327 -19.13 17.60 23.05
N SER A 328 -18.97 17.82 21.74
CA SER A 328 -18.11 18.88 21.20
C SER A 328 -18.64 20.28 21.53
N LYS A 329 -19.97 20.45 21.55
CA LYS A 329 -20.59 21.71 22.03
C LYS A 329 -20.33 21.94 23.51
N ILE A 330 -20.42 20.91 24.34
CA ILE A 330 -20.08 20.99 25.76
C ILE A 330 -18.61 21.38 25.94
N GLU A 331 -17.69 20.74 25.23
CA GLU A 331 -16.25 21.09 25.27
C GLU A 331 -16.00 22.55 24.88
N SER A 332 -16.66 23.03 23.81
CA SER A 332 -16.52 24.40 23.33
C SER A 332 -17.03 25.47 24.32
N LEU A 333 -18.02 25.14 25.15
CA LEU A 333 -18.56 26.06 26.17
C LEU A 333 -17.51 26.39 27.25
N PHE A 334 -16.55 25.49 27.48
CA PHE A 334 -15.52 25.64 28.51
C PHE A 334 -14.12 25.96 27.94
N ALA A 335 -13.99 26.21 26.63
CA ALA A 335 -12.70 26.44 25.97
C ALA A 335 -11.96 27.72 26.43
N ASP A 336 -12.70 28.76 26.84
CA ASP A 336 -12.17 30.09 27.17
C ASP A 336 -11.96 30.35 28.68
N GLY A 337 -12.22 29.38 29.57
CA GLY A 337 -12.13 29.57 31.02
C GLY A 337 -13.11 30.60 31.60
N LYS A 338 -14.18 30.93 30.88
CA LYS A 338 -15.20 31.91 31.28
C LYS A 338 -16.24 31.29 32.22
N THR A 339 -16.71 32.07 33.20
CA THR A 339 -17.90 31.73 33.99
C THR A 339 -19.14 31.79 33.09
N LEU A 340 -19.93 30.72 33.08
CA LEU A 340 -21.17 30.65 32.30
C LEU A 340 -22.24 31.58 32.88
N ASP A 341 -22.97 32.30 32.02
CA ASP A 341 -24.14 33.08 32.41
C ASP A 341 -25.41 32.22 32.55
N ALA A 342 -26.47 32.77 33.14
CA ALA A 342 -27.73 32.04 33.34
C ALA A 342 -28.33 31.43 32.05
N PRO A 343 -28.35 32.13 30.89
CA PRO A 343 -28.75 31.50 29.62
C PRO A 343 -27.83 30.34 29.19
N GLN A 344 -26.52 30.46 29.36
CA GLN A 344 -25.55 29.42 29.02
C GLN A 344 -25.68 28.19 29.93
N ILE A 345 -26.03 28.36 31.21
CA ILE A 345 -26.29 27.25 32.14
C ILE A 345 -27.54 26.48 31.71
N ILE A 346 -28.59 27.17 31.24
CA ILE A 346 -29.80 26.51 30.68
C ILE A 346 -29.44 25.73 29.42
N HIS A 347 -28.69 26.33 28.50
CA HIS A 347 -28.24 25.64 27.28
C HIS A 347 -27.35 24.43 27.59
N PHE A 348 -26.44 24.55 28.58
CA PHE A 348 -25.62 23.45 29.04
C PHE A 348 -26.48 22.31 29.60
N SER A 349 -27.55 22.60 30.36
CA SER A 349 -28.50 21.60 30.85
C SER A 349 -29.21 20.85 29.71
N GLU A 350 -29.59 21.54 28.63
CA GLU A 350 -30.23 20.92 27.47
C GLU A 350 -29.27 20.00 26.71
N LEU A 351 -28.01 20.40 26.56
CA LEU A 351 -26.97 19.59 25.92
C LEU A 351 -26.70 18.31 26.72
N VAL A 352 -26.57 18.40 28.05
CA VAL A 352 -26.35 17.22 28.91
C VAL A 352 -27.53 16.25 28.86
N GLY A 353 -28.77 16.75 28.86
CA GLY A 353 -29.97 15.92 28.67
C GLY A 353 -29.97 15.20 27.31
N THR A 354 -29.66 15.93 26.24
CA THR A 354 -29.57 15.35 24.88
C THR A 354 -28.48 14.28 24.79
N LEU A 355 -27.36 14.47 25.48
CA LEU A 355 -26.25 13.52 25.51
C LEU A 355 -26.66 12.20 26.18
N ARG A 356 -27.42 12.27 27.28
CA ARG A 356 -27.96 11.09 27.98
C ARG A 356 -29.00 10.34 27.15
N ASP A 357 -29.88 11.07 26.45
CA ASP A 357 -30.84 10.45 25.53
C ASP A 357 -30.14 9.71 24.38
N CYS A 358 -29.05 10.28 23.85
CA CYS A 358 -28.25 9.63 22.81
C CYS A 358 -27.65 8.31 23.29
N LEU A 359 -27.10 8.25 24.51
CA LEU A 359 -26.56 7.03 25.10
C LEU A 359 -27.64 5.94 25.26
N GLN A 360 -28.84 6.32 25.72
CA GLN A 360 -29.96 5.38 25.91
C GLN A 360 -30.46 4.77 24.59
N SER A 361 -30.45 5.56 23.50
CA SER A 361 -30.89 5.10 22.18
C SER A 361 -29.97 4.05 21.54
N MET A 362 -28.70 4.00 21.95
CA MET A 362 -27.71 3.06 21.39
C MET A 362 -27.81 1.64 21.96
N ASN A 363 -28.55 1.43 23.05
CA ASN A 363 -28.75 0.10 23.65
C ASN A 363 -29.71 -0.81 22.83
N GLY A 364 -30.22 -0.36 21.68
CA GLY A 364 -31.33 -1.01 20.96
C GLY A 364 -31.05 -1.56 19.55
N GLU A 365 -29.91 -1.27 18.91
CA GLU A 365 -29.66 -1.72 17.53
C GLU A 365 -28.84 -3.02 17.48
N GLN A 366 -29.47 -4.08 17.00
CA GLN A 366 -28.90 -5.42 16.84
C GLN A 366 -27.83 -5.45 15.74
N ILE A 367 -26.63 -5.92 16.09
CA ILE A 367 -25.54 -6.23 15.15
C ILE A 367 -25.92 -7.49 14.35
N PRO A 368 -25.98 -7.47 13.01
CA PRO A 368 -26.18 -8.69 12.21
C PRO A 368 -24.99 -9.65 12.31
N GLU A 369 -25.28 -10.95 12.32
CA GLU A 369 -24.37 -12.07 12.58
C GLU A 369 -23.12 -12.08 11.66
N MET A 370 -21.93 -12.12 12.26
CA MET A 370 -20.65 -12.29 11.56
C MET A 370 -20.12 -13.73 11.69
N PHE A 371 -19.64 -14.27 10.57
CA PHE A 371 -19.00 -15.58 10.45
C PHE A 371 -17.54 -15.57 10.93
N SER A 372 -17.13 -16.67 11.53
CA SER A 372 -15.76 -16.98 11.95
C SER A 372 -14.85 -17.27 10.75
N ASN A 373 -13.75 -16.53 10.61
CA ASN A 373 -12.65 -16.91 9.73
C ASN A 373 -11.61 -17.75 10.48
N GLU A 374 -11.81 -19.05 10.50
CA GLU A 374 -10.71 -20.02 10.55
C GLU A 374 -10.41 -20.46 9.11
N THR A 375 -9.33 -19.97 8.51
CA THR A 375 -8.78 -20.61 7.30
C THR A 375 -7.26 -20.72 7.39
N LEU A 376 -6.82 -21.80 8.06
CA LEU A 376 -5.57 -22.45 7.71
C LEU A 376 -5.70 -23.07 6.29
N ASN A 377 -4.77 -22.73 5.40
CA ASN A 377 -4.42 -23.46 4.17
C ASN A 377 -5.58 -24.13 3.40
N LYS A 378 -6.43 -23.34 2.72
CA LYS A 378 -7.33 -23.86 1.66
C LYS A 378 -7.14 -23.11 0.35
N SER A 379 -7.16 -23.83 -0.76
CA SER A 379 -7.17 -23.27 -2.11
C SER A 379 -8.44 -22.43 -2.33
N PRO A 380 -8.33 -21.23 -2.93
CA PRO A 380 -9.46 -20.30 -3.06
C PRO A 380 -10.63 -20.93 -3.81
N LEU A 381 -11.84 -20.70 -3.32
CA LEU A 381 -13.09 -21.21 -3.85
C LEU A 381 -13.75 -20.15 -4.75
N LEU A 382 -13.83 -20.45 -6.04
CA LEU A 382 -14.57 -19.70 -7.06
C LEU A 382 -15.96 -20.32 -7.23
N LEU A 383 -17.01 -19.53 -6.98
CA LEU A 383 -18.38 -19.89 -7.35
C LEU A 383 -18.73 -19.28 -8.70
N ILE A 384 -19.20 -20.09 -9.64
CA ILE A 384 -19.65 -19.66 -10.96
C ILE A 384 -21.16 -19.77 -11.05
N VAL A 385 -21.80 -18.65 -11.37
CA VAL A 385 -23.23 -18.55 -11.63
C VAL A 385 -23.40 -18.30 -13.13
N ASP A 386 -23.50 -19.38 -13.90
CA ASP A 386 -23.58 -19.36 -15.37
C ASP A 386 -24.33 -20.61 -15.85
N GLU A 387 -25.26 -20.44 -16.80
CA GLU A 387 -26.07 -21.52 -17.36
C GLU A 387 -25.35 -22.30 -18.48
N ASP A 388 -24.22 -21.80 -18.99
CA ASP A 388 -23.42 -22.44 -20.03
C ASP A 388 -22.63 -23.63 -19.48
N ALA A 389 -23.19 -24.83 -19.64
CA ALA A 389 -22.61 -26.09 -19.18
C ALA A 389 -21.28 -26.45 -19.88
N GLU A 390 -21.08 -26.06 -21.14
CA GLU A 390 -19.88 -26.39 -21.91
C GLU A 390 -18.70 -25.50 -21.49
N PHE A 391 -18.96 -24.20 -21.35
CA PHE A 391 -17.99 -23.24 -20.83
C PHE A 391 -17.58 -23.55 -19.39
N THR A 392 -18.55 -23.79 -18.50
CA THR A 392 -18.28 -24.07 -17.07
C THR A 392 -17.52 -25.38 -16.86
N SER A 393 -17.83 -26.43 -17.62
CA SER A 393 -17.08 -27.71 -17.59
C SER A 393 -15.63 -27.53 -18.02
N SER A 394 -15.38 -26.74 -19.07
CA SER A 394 -14.04 -26.41 -19.55
C SER A 394 -13.24 -25.61 -18.52
N LEU A 395 -13.91 -24.72 -17.78
CA LEU A 395 -13.31 -23.92 -16.72
C LEU A 395 -12.93 -24.78 -15.51
N ILE A 396 -13.78 -25.70 -15.06
CA ILE A 396 -13.46 -26.65 -13.97
C ILE A 396 -12.20 -27.47 -14.30
N ALA A 397 -12.10 -27.98 -15.53
CA ALA A 397 -10.99 -28.82 -15.96
C ALA A 397 -9.62 -28.10 -15.85
N ILE A 398 -9.60 -26.79 -16.10
CA ILE A 398 -8.37 -25.99 -16.11
C ILE A 398 -8.10 -25.35 -14.75
N ALA A 399 -9.14 -24.93 -14.01
CA ALA A 399 -9.00 -24.19 -12.74
C ALA A 399 -8.24 -24.95 -11.66
N SER A 400 -8.38 -26.29 -11.61
CA SER A 400 -7.60 -27.14 -10.70
C SER A 400 -6.08 -26.96 -10.90
N SER A 401 -5.63 -26.77 -12.15
CA SER A 401 -4.21 -26.50 -12.46
C SER A 401 -3.74 -25.08 -12.10
N TRP A 402 -4.68 -24.20 -11.76
CA TRP A 402 -4.45 -22.86 -11.23
C TRP A 402 -4.57 -22.80 -9.70
N GLY A 403 -4.81 -23.94 -9.04
CA GLY A 403 -4.97 -24.02 -7.60
C GLY A 403 -6.28 -23.39 -7.09
N ILE A 404 -7.27 -23.23 -7.95
CA ILE A 404 -8.59 -22.65 -7.62
C ILE A 404 -9.61 -23.80 -7.59
N ASN A 405 -10.32 -23.92 -6.47
CA ASN A 405 -11.46 -24.82 -6.36
C ASN A 405 -12.67 -24.15 -7.01
N VAL A 406 -13.42 -24.88 -7.84
CA VAL A 406 -14.56 -24.31 -8.57
C VAL A 406 -15.84 -25.03 -8.20
N GLN A 407 -16.86 -24.25 -7.85
CA GLN A 407 -18.23 -24.70 -7.73
C GLN A 407 -19.09 -24.00 -8.77
N VAL A 408 -20.00 -24.71 -9.43
CA VAL A 408 -20.86 -24.15 -10.48
C VAL A 408 -22.32 -24.28 -10.10
N THR A 409 -23.11 -23.28 -10.45
CA THR A 409 -24.55 -23.27 -10.32
C THR A 409 -25.17 -22.52 -11.51
N PRO A 410 -26.29 -23.02 -12.07
CA PRO A 410 -26.92 -22.38 -13.22
C PRO A 410 -27.81 -21.20 -12.85
N ASP A 411 -28.15 -21.03 -11.57
CA ASP A 411 -29.19 -20.09 -11.15
C ASP A 411 -28.84 -19.32 -9.86
N VAL A 412 -29.33 -18.09 -9.80
CA VAL A 412 -29.11 -17.14 -8.69
C VAL A 412 -29.68 -17.66 -7.36
N ILE A 413 -30.75 -18.46 -7.36
CA ILE A 413 -31.41 -18.92 -6.14
C ILE A 413 -30.53 -19.98 -5.45
N THR A 414 -30.04 -20.94 -6.22
CA THR A 414 -29.10 -21.95 -5.77
C THR A 414 -27.76 -21.32 -5.40
N ALA A 415 -27.30 -20.31 -6.13
CA ALA A 415 -26.11 -19.54 -5.77
C ALA A 415 -26.22 -18.96 -4.35
N LYS A 416 -27.35 -18.34 -3.98
CA LYS A 416 -27.53 -17.78 -2.63
C LYS A 416 -27.37 -18.83 -1.52
N LYS A 417 -27.90 -20.03 -1.71
CA LYS A 417 -27.75 -21.14 -0.75
C LYS A 417 -26.29 -21.58 -0.63
N LEU A 418 -25.63 -21.83 -1.77
CA LEU A 418 -24.24 -22.26 -1.81
C LEU A 418 -23.28 -21.22 -1.20
N ILE A 419 -23.58 -19.93 -1.36
CA ILE A 419 -22.77 -18.86 -0.78
C ILE A 419 -22.83 -18.89 0.75
N VAL A 420 -23.99 -19.20 1.33
CA VAL A 420 -24.14 -19.35 2.79
C VAL A 420 -23.49 -20.64 3.28
N ASP A 421 -23.60 -21.72 2.52
CA ASP A 421 -23.10 -23.04 2.94
C ASP A 421 -21.59 -23.20 2.79
N MET A 422 -20.98 -22.57 1.76
CA MET A 422 -19.60 -22.83 1.35
C MET A 422 -18.66 -21.62 1.47
N CYS A 423 -19.17 -20.41 1.69
CA CYS A 423 -18.39 -19.17 1.79
C CYS A 423 -17.31 -19.03 0.69
N PRO A 424 -17.68 -18.86 -0.59
CA PRO A 424 -16.71 -18.69 -1.67
C PRO A 424 -15.86 -17.43 -1.48
N ASP A 425 -14.63 -17.44 -1.97
CA ASP A 425 -13.71 -16.29 -1.93
C ASP A 425 -14.00 -15.28 -3.05
N ILE A 426 -14.56 -15.76 -4.16
CA ILE A 426 -14.89 -14.96 -5.34
C ILE A 426 -16.08 -15.57 -6.10
N VAL A 427 -16.89 -14.73 -6.71
CA VAL A 427 -18.04 -15.12 -7.52
C VAL A 427 -17.85 -14.63 -8.97
N LEU A 428 -18.02 -15.53 -9.93
CA LEU A 428 -18.19 -15.19 -11.35
C LEU A 428 -19.69 -15.23 -11.67
N LEU A 429 -20.28 -14.09 -11.96
CA LEU A 429 -21.73 -13.92 -12.12
C LEU A 429 -22.07 -13.54 -13.56
N ASP A 430 -22.80 -14.40 -14.26
CA ASP A 430 -23.33 -14.07 -15.58
C ASP A 430 -24.62 -13.24 -15.48
N LEU A 431 -24.67 -12.09 -16.15
CA LEU A 431 -25.90 -11.29 -16.23
C LEU A 431 -26.97 -11.95 -17.08
N SER A 432 -26.59 -12.90 -17.93
CA SER A 432 -27.50 -13.69 -18.75
C SER A 432 -28.06 -14.91 -18.02
N CYS A 433 -27.66 -15.20 -16.77
CA CYS A 433 -28.19 -16.37 -16.05
C CYS A 433 -29.63 -16.12 -15.53
N GLY A 434 -30.57 -16.99 -15.93
CA GLY A 434 -31.96 -17.00 -15.43
C GLY A 434 -32.91 -15.94 -16.00
N ASP A 435 -34.16 -15.94 -15.50
CA ASP A 435 -35.30 -15.25 -16.17
C ASP A 435 -35.21 -13.71 -16.29
N THR A 436 -34.37 -13.00 -15.53
CA THR A 436 -34.16 -11.54 -15.70
C THR A 436 -32.78 -11.05 -15.21
N ALA A 437 -32.10 -10.22 -16.00
CA ALA A 437 -30.84 -9.55 -15.64
C ALA A 437 -30.94 -8.73 -14.33
N GLU A 438 -32.14 -8.28 -13.95
CA GLU A 438 -32.40 -7.60 -12.68
C GLU A 438 -32.13 -8.49 -11.46
N LYS A 439 -32.40 -9.79 -11.54
CA LYS A 439 -32.13 -10.73 -10.43
C LYS A 439 -30.64 -10.93 -10.21
N ALA A 440 -29.86 -11.04 -11.28
CA ALA A 440 -28.40 -11.12 -11.22
C ALA A 440 -27.80 -9.83 -10.64
N LEU A 441 -28.27 -8.65 -11.10
CA LEU A 441 -27.85 -7.37 -10.52
C LEU A 441 -28.26 -7.22 -9.06
N GLY A 442 -29.42 -7.75 -8.67
CA GLY A 442 -29.85 -7.81 -7.26
C GLY A 442 -28.93 -8.67 -6.39
N LEU A 443 -28.46 -9.82 -6.91
CA LEU A 443 -27.45 -10.63 -6.24
C LEU A 443 -26.12 -9.88 -6.13
N LEU A 444 -25.67 -9.18 -7.17
CA LEU A 444 -24.45 -8.38 -7.14
C LEU A 444 -24.47 -7.35 -5.99
N VAL A 445 -25.58 -6.63 -5.82
CA VAL A 445 -25.76 -5.68 -4.71
C VAL A 445 -25.67 -6.40 -3.37
N GLU A 446 -26.40 -7.52 -3.22
CA GLU A 446 -26.43 -8.27 -1.96
C GLU A 446 -25.04 -8.77 -1.56
N LEU A 447 -24.21 -9.21 -2.52
CA LEU A 447 -22.87 -9.74 -2.26
C LEU A 447 -21.84 -8.65 -1.96
N THR A 448 -21.97 -7.50 -2.62
CA THR A 448 -21.06 -6.36 -2.44
C THR A 448 -21.43 -5.50 -1.23
N SER A 449 -22.67 -5.56 -0.75
CA SER A 449 -23.10 -4.91 0.49
C SER A 449 -22.79 -5.72 1.76
N ARG A 450 -22.20 -6.92 1.64
CA ARG A 450 -21.80 -7.74 2.79
C ARG A 450 -20.62 -7.11 3.53
N THR A 451 -20.44 -7.51 4.78
CA THR A 451 -19.28 -7.15 5.59
C THR A 451 -18.56 -8.42 6.03
N PRO A 452 -17.40 -8.76 5.44
CA PRO A 452 -16.71 -8.08 4.33
C PRO A 452 -17.42 -8.26 2.96
N PRO A 453 -17.22 -7.34 2.01
CA PRO A 453 -17.82 -7.43 0.68
C PRO A 453 -17.21 -8.58 -0.12
N LEU A 454 -18.06 -9.42 -0.71
CA LEU A 454 -17.59 -10.54 -1.51
C LEU A 454 -17.16 -10.05 -2.90
N SER A 455 -16.00 -10.52 -3.38
CA SER A 455 -15.51 -10.14 -4.70
C SER A 455 -16.35 -10.77 -5.80
N VAL A 456 -16.94 -9.95 -6.67
CA VAL A 456 -17.76 -10.42 -7.80
C VAL A 456 -17.18 -9.94 -9.12
N ILE A 457 -16.90 -10.86 -10.04
CA ILE A 457 -16.60 -10.58 -11.45
C ILE A 457 -17.87 -10.88 -12.24
N VAL A 458 -18.29 -9.95 -13.08
CA VAL A 458 -19.51 -10.08 -13.86
C VAL A 458 -19.18 -10.46 -15.30
N THR A 459 -19.94 -11.39 -15.88
CA THR A 459 -19.88 -11.72 -17.31
C THR A 459 -21.13 -11.20 -18.01
N THR A 460 -20.97 -10.71 -19.25
CA THR A 460 -22.06 -10.12 -20.03
C THR A 460 -21.92 -10.44 -21.51
N ALA A 461 -23.04 -10.68 -22.19
CA ALA A 461 -23.10 -10.84 -23.64
C ALA A 461 -23.02 -9.51 -24.40
N GLN A 462 -23.37 -8.38 -23.76
CA GLN A 462 -23.39 -7.06 -24.39
C GLN A 462 -22.19 -6.21 -23.96
N ASP A 463 -21.50 -5.60 -24.94
CA ASP A 463 -20.44 -4.62 -24.69
C ASP A 463 -20.99 -3.20 -24.61
N SER A 464 -21.69 -2.92 -23.52
CA SER A 464 -22.29 -1.62 -23.25
C SER A 464 -21.53 -0.91 -22.14
N LEU A 465 -20.99 0.28 -22.43
CA LEU A 465 -20.40 1.15 -21.41
C LEU A 465 -21.40 1.45 -20.30
N ILE A 466 -22.69 1.59 -20.62
CA ILE A 466 -23.76 1.88 -19.65
C ILE A 466 -23.92 0.71 -18.67
N ASP A 467 -23.90 -0.54 -19.17
CA ASP A 467 -24.00 -1.72 -18.30
C ASP A 467 -22.72 -1.93 -17.48
N ARG A 468 -21.54 -1.69 -18.07
CA ARG A 468 -20.27 -1.70 -17.33
C ARG A 468 -20.26 -0.68 -16.20
N VAL A 469 -20.75 0.54 -16.43
CA VAL A 469 -20.90 1.58 -15.41
C VAL A 469 -21.93 1.16 -14.35
N LYS A 470 -23.04 0.54 -14.75
CA LYS A 470 -24.05 0.02 -13.82
C LYS A 470 -23.49 -1.06 -12.92
N ILE A 471 -22.77 -2.05 -13.47
CA ILE A 471 -22.10 -3.12 -12.71
C ILE A 471 -21.06 -2.53 -11.74
N ALA A 472 -20.25 -1.58 -12.20
CA ALA A 472 -19.24 -0.92 -11.37
C ALA A 472 -19.86 -0.14 -10.20
N ARG A 473 -20.98 0.58 -10.42
CA ARG A 473 -21.74 1.27 -9.36
C ARG A 473 -22.28 0.32 -8.30
N LEU A 474 -22.57 -0.92 -8.68
CA LEU A 474 -23.08 -1.96 -7.78
C LEU A 474 -21.95 -2.79 -7.15
N GLY A 475 -20.69 -2.34 -7.23
CA GLY A 475 -19.56 -2.96 -6.52
C GLY A 475 -18.87 -4.13 -7.25
N GLY A 476 -19.20 -4.39 -8.53
CA GLY A 476 -18.51 -5.40 -9.32
C GLY A 476 -17.01 -5.10 -9.48
N ARG A 477 -16.14 -6.08 -9.23
CA ARG A 477 -14.67 -5.97 -9.26
C ARG A 477 -14.06 -6.19 -10.65
N GLY A 478 -14.85 -6.61 -11.63
CA GLY A 478 -14.42 -6.79 -13.02
C GLY A 478 -15.59 -7.14 -13.92
N VAL A 479 -15.48 -6.83 -15.22
CA VAL A 479 -16.48 -7.19 -16.24
C VAL A 479 -15.80 -7.88 -17.41
N LEU A 480 -16.23 -9.11 -17.69
CA LEU A 480 -15.77 -9.92 -18.81
C LEU A 480 -16.88 -10.01 -19.87
N GLN A 481 -16.51 -9.85 -21.13
CA GLN A 481 -17.45 -9.91 -22.25
C GLN A 481 -17.42 -11.28 -22.90
N LYS A 482 -18.60 -11.90 -23.10
CA LYS A 482 -18.75 -13.13 -23.89
C LYS A 482 -18.65 -12.81 -25.40
N PRO A 483 -17.96 -13.63 -26.22
CA PRO A 483 -17.23 -14.84 -25.82
C PRO A 483 -15.86 -14.52 -25.23
N MET A 484 -15.50 -15.15 -24.12
CA MET A 484 -14.16 -15.08 -23.54
C MET A 484 -13.55 -16.47 -23.37
N SER A 485 -12.22 -16.53 -23.36
CA SER A 485 -11.49 -17.77 -23.07
C SER A 485 -11.48 -18.08 -21.57
N VAL A 486 -11.41 -19.37 -21.23
CA VAL A 486 -11.23 -19.85 -19.85
C VAL A 486 -10.00 -19.20 -19.19
N THR A 487 -8.92 -19.01 -19.95
CA THR A 487 -7.68 -18.38 -19.46
C THR A 487 -7.90 -16.94 -19.03
N GLN A 488 -8.60 -16.13 -19.83
CA GLN A 488 -8.91 -14.74 -19.50
C GLN A 488 -9.74 -14.63 -18.20
N VAL A 489 -10.66 -15.57 -17.99
CA VAL A 489 -11.47 -15.62 -16.76
C VAL A 489 -10.60 -15.92 -15.55
N LEU A 490 -9.73 -16.93 -15.65
CA LEU A 490 -8.83 -17.31 -14.55
C LEU A 490 -7.77 -16.23 -14.25
N GLU A 491 -7.30 -15.50 -15.27
CA GLU A 491 -6.41 -14.34 -15.09
C GLU A 491 -7.11 -13.23 -14.31
N ALA A 492 -8.33 -12.86 -14.71
CA ALA A 492 -9.14 -11.85 -14.02
C ALA A 492 -9.42 -12.26 -12.57
N VAL A 493 -9.82 -13.52 -12.34
CA VAL A 493 -10.03 -14.10 -11.01
C VAL A 493 -8.75 -14.01 -10.17
N THR A 494 -7.61 -14.41 -10.73
CA THR A 494 -6.32 -14.39 -10.03
C THR A 494 -5.89 -12.96 -9.69
N GLN A 495 -6.15 -12.00 -10.57
CA GLN A 495 -5.83 -10.60 -10.36
C GLN A 495 -6.69 -9.99 -9.24
N VAL A 496 -7.99 -10.29 -9.22
CA VAL A 496 -8.89 -9.85 -8.14
C VAL A 496 -8.47 -10.47 -6.81
N LEU A 497 -8.20 -11.79 -6.77
CA LEU A 497 -7.73 -12.48 -5.56
C LEU A 497 -6.38 -11.96 -5.04
N LYS A 498 -5.49 -11.47 -5.91
CA LYS A 498 -4.21 -10.85 -5.51
C LYS A 498 -4.37 -9.44 -4.93
N ASN A 499 -5.39 -8.72 -5.36
CA ASN A 499 -5.65 -7.32 -4.99
C ASN A 499 -6.56 -7.20 -3.76
N THR A 500 -7.19 -8.29 -3.30
CA THR A 500 -7.87 -8.30 -2.00
C THR A 500 -6.83 -8.05 -0.89
N PRO A 501 -7.11 -7.17 0.11
CA PRO A 501 -6.21 -6.98 1.23
C PRO A 501 -5.85 -8.33 1.83
N SER A 502 -4.54 -8.59 1.92
CA SER A 502 -4.07 -9.84 2.51
C SER A 502 -4.49 -9.83 3.98
N PRO A 503 -5.04 -10.95 4.49
CA PRO A 503 -5.47 -11.09 5.89
C PRO A 503 -4.30 -11.06 6.92
N GLU A 504 -3.16 -10.46 6.56
CA GLU A 504 -1.94 -10.42 7.37
C GLU A 504 -1.32 -9.05 7.57
N ALA A 505 -1.84 -7.98 6.92
CA ALA A 505 -1.25 -6.65 7.08
C ALA A 505 -1.31 -6.22 8.54
N LYS A 506 -0.16 -5.82 9.09
CA LYS A 506 -0.01 -5.45 10.50
C LYS A 506 -0.21 -3.95 10.67
N VAL A 507 -1.19 -3.56 11.46
CA VAL A 507 -1.45 -2.16 11.82
C VAL A 507 -1.09 -1.97 13.28
N MET A 508 -0.20 -1.02 13.57
CA MET A 508 0.10 -0.62 14.95
C MET A 508 -0.61 0.69 15.25
N VAL A 509 -1.29 0.77 16.39
CA VAL A 509 -2.06 1.92 16.85
C VAL A 509 -1.50 2.38 18.19
N VAL A 510 -1.20 3.67 18.29
CA VAL A 510 -0.68 4.30 19.51
C VAL A 510 -1.59 5.47 19.87
N ASP A 511 -2.30 5.34 20.98
CA ASP A 511 -3.24 6.34 21.50
C ASP A 511 -3.38 6.07 23.01
N ASP A 512 -3.35 7.11 23.84
CA ASP A 512 -3.41 6.97 25.30
C ASP A 512 -4.83 6.68 25.82
N ASP A 513 -5.87 6.81 24.97
CA ASP A 513 -7.22 6.42 25.31
C ASP A 513 -7.49 4.94 24.97
N PRO A 514 -7.62 4.06 25.99
CA PRO A 514 -7.89 2.64 25.77
C PRO A 514 -9.23 2.39 25.06
N GLN A 515 -10.18 3.32 25.10
CA GLN A 515 -11.44 3.20 24.36
C GLN A 515 -11.22 3.34 22.85
N ILE A 516 -10.37 4.29 22.43
CA ILE A 516 -10.02 4.48 21.03
C ILE A 516 -9.26 3.26 20.52
N LEU A 517 -8.30 2.74 21.30
CA LEU A 517 -7.59 1.50 20.97
C LEU A 517 -8.56 0.32 20.78
N THR A 518 -9.47 0.10 21.74
CA THR A 518 -10.45 -1.01 21.69
C THR A 518 -11.37 -0.90 20.48
N ALA A 519 -11.83 0.31 20.17
CA ALA A 519 -12.75 0.52 19.08
C ALA A 519 -12.05 0.50 17.70
N LEU A 520 -10.79 0.95 17.58
CA LEU A 520 -9.99 0.76 16.37
C LEU A 520 -9.71 -0.72 16.13
N GLN A 521 -9.41 -1.47 17.19
CA GLN A 521 -9.24 -2.92 17.11
C GLN A 521 -10.53 -3.60 16.62
N THR A 522 -11.68 -3.27 17.22
CA THR A 522 -13.00 -3.79 16.79
C THR A 522 -13.34 -3.40 15.36
N LEU A 523 -12.99 -2.19 14.93
CA LEU A 523 -13.30 -1.68 13.59
C LEU A 523 -12.44 -2.32 12.49
N LEU A 524 -11.14 -2.50 12.74
CA LEU A 524 -10.17 -2.89 11.71
C LEU A 524 -9.97 -4.41 11.61
N THR A 525 -10.13 -5.16 12.71
CA THR A 525 -9.98 -6.63 12.72
C THR A 525 -10.89 -7.35 11.70
N PRO A 526 -12.17 -6.96 11.52
CA PRO A 526 -13.05 -7.59 10.53
C PRO A 526 -12.58 -7.46 9.07
N TRP A 527 -11.69 -6.50 8.79
CA TRP A 527 -11.10 -6.29 7.46
C TRP A 527 -9.88 -7.17 7.20
N GLY A 528 -9.58 -8.13 8.09
CA GLY A 528 -8.43 -9.02 7.99
C GLY A 528 -7.11 -8.37 8.40
N LEU A 529 -7.15 -7.22 9.07
CA LEU A 529 -5.96 -6.52 9.55
C LEU A 529 -5.54 -7.08 10.93
N LYS A 530 -4.25 -7.33 11.11
CA LYS A 530 -3.68 -7.69 12.43
C LYS A 530 -3.39 -6.40 13.19
N VAL A 531 -4.26 -6.04 14.14
CA VAL A 531 -4.15 -4.79 14.90
C VAL A 531 -3.37 -5.00 16.19
N TYR A 532 -2.35 -4.16 16.40
CA TYR A 532 -1.53 -4.11 17.62
C TYR A 532 -1.73 -2.75 18.26
N THR A 533 -2.17 -2.71 19.51
CA THR A 533 -2.46 -1.47 20.24
C THR A 533 -1.38 -1.18 21.27
N LEU A 534 -1.12 0.10 21.52
CA LEU A 534 -0.19 0.58 22.52
C LEU A 534 -0.76 1.84 23.18
N ASP A 535 -1.01 1.76 24.48
CA ASP A 535 -1.52 2.87 25.31
C ASP A 535 -0.39 3.73 25.90
N ASN A 536 0.77 3.14 26.15
CA ASN A 536 1.91 3.84 26.72
C ASN A 536 3.03 4.08 25.68
N PRO A 537 3.29 5.35 25.28
CA PRO A 537 4.27 5.66 24.25
C PRO A 537 5.73 5.36 24.65
N SER A 538 6.03 5.20 25.94
CA SER A 538 7.40 4.86 26.39
C SER A 538 7.91 3.51 25.89
N HIS A 539 7.01 2.55 25.63
CA HIS A 539 7.33 1.23 25.08
C HIS A 539 7.31 1.18 23.55
N PHE A 540 7.14 2.33 22.89
CA PHE A 540 6.94 2.41 21.44
C PHE A 540 7.98 1.64 20.63
N TRP A 541 9.28 1.82 20.91
CA TRP A 541 10.34 1.18 20.12
C TRP A 541 10.42 -0.34 20.32
N GLU A 542 10.17 -0.81 21.54
CA GLU A 542 10.15 -2.23 21.86
C GLU A 542 9.05 -2.94 21.08
N VAL A 543 7.85 -2.34 21.04
CA VAL A 543 6.71 -2.89 20.30
C VAL A 543 6.90 -2.75 18.80
N MET A 544 7.37 -1.61 18.31
CA MET A 544 7.58 -1.36 16.86
C MET A 544 8.59 -2.34 16.26
N THR A 545 9.65 -2.71 16.99
CA THR A 545 10.65 -3.68 16.52
C THR A 545 10.13 -5.12 16.47
N VAL A 546 9.29 -5.51 17.43
CA VAL A 546 8.66 -6.84 17.48
C VAL A 546 7.53 -6.97 16.46
N VAL A 547 6.65 -5.97 16.40
CA VAL A 547 5.48 -5.97 15.52
C VAL A 547 5.92 -5.85 14.07
N ASN A 548 6.84 -4.93 13.78
CA ASN A 548 7.24 -4.51 12.44
C ASN A 548 6.01 -4.21 11.55
N PRO A 549 5.28 -3.11 11.85
CA PRO A 549 3.99 -2.85 11.23
C PRO A 549 4.09 -2.39 9.77
N ASP A 550 3.07 -2.72 8.99
CA ASP A 550 2.88 -2.23 7.62
C ASP A 550 2.23 -0.85 7.57
N LEU A 551 1.59 -0.42 8.66
CA LEU A 551 1.04 0.94 8.85
C LEU A 551 1.01 1.30 10.34
N LEU A 552 1.32 2.56 10.64
CA LEU A 552 1.30 3.12 11.98
C LEU A 552 0.20 4.18 12.11
N ILE A 553 -0.63 4.07 13.14
CA ILE A 553 -1.61 5.08 13.54
C ILE A 553 -1.13 5.73 14.83
N LEU A 554 -1.02 7.06 14.86
CA LEU A 554 -0.55 7.82 16.03
C LEU A 554 -1.59 8.86 16.43
N ASP A 555 -1.91 8.93 17.72
CA ASP A 555 -2.55 10.13 18.26
C ASP A 555 -1.55 11.30 18.27
N VAL A 556 -2.03 12.51 18.01
CA VAL A 556 -1.19 13.72 18.10
C VAL A 556 -0.88 14.03 19.56
N GLU A 557 -1.88 13.98 20.43
CA GLU A 557 -1.75 14.38 21.82
C GLU A 557 -1.68 13.15 22.71
N MET A 558 -0.50 12.88 23.29
CA MET A 558 -0.31 11.81 24.26
C MET A 558 0.55 12.32 25.43
N PRO A 559 0.38 11.76 26.65
CA PRO A 559 1.18 12.11 27.81
C PRO A 559 2.66 11.79 27.58
N GLU A 560 3.55 12.63 28.13
CA GLU A 560 5.01 12.47 28.12
C GLU A 560 5.69 12.63 26.74
N ILE A 561 5.22 11.91 25.72
CA ILE A 561 5.79 11.91 24.37
C ILE A 561 4.68 12.18 23.36
N ASN A 562 4.83 13.25 22.58
CA ASN A 562 3.85 13.63 21.55
C ASN A 562 3.98 12.72 20.30
N GLY A 563 2.87 12.41 19.61
CA GLY A 563 2.91 11.60 18.40
C GLY A 563 3.72 12.22 17.25
N ILE A 564 3.79 13.54 17.16
CA ILE A 564 4.63 14.29 16.20
C ILE A 564 6.11 13.98 16.45
N GLU A 565 6.55 13.91 17.71
CA GLU A 565 7.92 13.56 18.08
C GLU A 565 8.22 12.10 17.73
N LEU A 566 7.29 11.17 18.00
CA LEU A 566 7.42 9.76 17.59
C LEU A 566 7.56 9.63 16.07
N CYS A 567 6.76 10.38 15.30
CA CYS A 567 6.84 10.39 13.85
C CYS A 567 8.22 10.83 13.36
N GLN A 568 8.79 11.91 13.90
CA GLN A 568 10.13 12.37 13.55
C GLN A 568 11.19 11.30 13.84
N VAL A 569 11.09 10.61 14.97
CA VAL A 569 11.98 9.50 15.34
C VAL A 569 11.87 8.36 14.34
N VAL A 570 10.65 7.91 14.00
CA VAL A 570 10.41 6.86 13.01
C VAL A 570 10.98 7.24 11.63
N ARG A 571 10.81 8.50 11.22
CA ARG A 571 11.34 9.00 9.93
C ARG A 571 12.86 9.08 9.87
N SER A 572 13.52 9.23 11.02
CA SER A 572 14.98 9.23 11.09
C SER A 572 15.61 7.82 11.03
N ASP A 573 14.84 6.75 11.32
CA ASP A 573 15.32 5.38 11.24
C ASP A 573 15.25 4.84 9.81
N THR A 574 16.40 4.44 9.26
CA THR A 574 16.51 3.92 7.88
C THR A 574 15.61 2.72 7.57
N ARG A 575 15.26 1.90 8.57
CA ARG A 575 14.43 0.70 8.41
C ARG A 575 12.95 1.02 8.35
N TYR A 576 12.50 2.03 9.11
CA TYR A 576 11.08 2.35 9.29
C TYR A 576 10.66 3.66 8.62
N SER A 577 11.61 4.41 8.06
CA SER A 577 11.36 5.68 7.37
C SER A 577 10.29 5.60 6.27
N ALA A 578 10.07 4.43 5.68
CA ALA A 578 9.07 4.18 4.63
C ALA A 578 7.71 3.65 5.14
N VAL A 579 7.56 3.35 6.43
CA VAL A 579 6.28 2.86 6.99
C VAL A 579 5.24 3.99 6.92
N PRO A 580 4.05 3.77 6.35
CA PRO A 580 3.03 4.81 6.29
C PRO A 580 2.53 5.20 7.69
N ILE A 581 2.47 6.50 7.98
CA ILE A 581 2.05 7.05 9.30
C ILE A 581 0.77 7.89 9.15
N LEU A 582 -0.31 7.45 9.78
CA LEU A 582 -1.61 8.12 9.84
C LEU A 582 -1.80 8.75 11.22
N PHE A 583 -2.08 10.05 11.28
CA PHE A 583 -2.41 10.71 12.54
C PHE A 583 -3.90 10.72 12.84
N LEU A 584 -4.25 10.59 14.11
CA LEU A 584 -5.56 10.95 14.66
C LEU A 584 -5.39 12.27 15.41
N THR A 585 -6.21 13.27 15.13
CA THR A 585 -6.10 14.59 15.76
C THR A 585 -7.48 15.11 16.15
N ALA A 586 -7.62 15.69 17.33
CA ALA A 586 -8.82 16.42 17.70
C ALA A 586 -8.83 17.88 17.18
N HIS A 587 -7.68 18.37 16.72
CA HIS A 587 -7.51 19.76 16.33
C HIS A 587 -7.86 19.99 14.86
N ASN A 588 -8.64 21.05 14.65
CA ASN A 588 -9.03 21.52 13.33
C ASN A 588 -8.16 22.70 12.84
N ASP A 589 -7.17 23.14 13.63
CA ASP A 589 -6.39 24.34 13.33
C ASP A 589 -5.27 24.08 12.31
N THR A 590 -4.94 25.12 11.53
CA THR A 590 -3.97 25.03 10.44
C THR A 590 -2.56 24.75 10.93
N LYS A 591 -2.20 25.18 12.16
CA LYS A 591 -0.83 25.06 12.68
C LYS A 591 -0.53 23.60 13.05
N THR A 592 -1.43 22.95 13.78
CA THR A 592 -1.30 21.53 14.13
C THR A 592 -1.21 20.65 12.89
N ARG A 593 -2.03 20.93 11.85
CA ARG A 593 -1.95 20.22 10.57
C ARG A 593 -0.59 20.37 9.89
N GLN A 594 -0.02 21.58 9.89
CA GLN A 594 1.30 21.84 9.33
C GLN A 594 2.38 21.06 10.07
N ASP A 595 2.34 21.07 11.39
CA ASP A 595 3.32 20.39 12.24
C ASP A 595 3.30 18.86 12.02
N VAL A 596 2.11 18.27 11.90
CA VAL A 596 1.92 16.84 11.59
C VAL A 596 2.58 16.46 10.26
N PHE A 597 2.34 17.22 9.19
CA PHE A 597 2.96 16.93 7.89
C PHE A 597 4.46 17.25 7.86
N ALA A 598 4.89 18.30 8.53
CA ALA A 598 6.29 18.68 8.65
C ALA A 598 7.11 17.59 9.36
N ALA A 599 6.55 16.95 10.39
CA ALA A 599 7.15 15.80 11.05
C ALA A 599 7.25 14.55 10.17
N GLY A 600 6.47 14.50 9.10
CA GLY A 600 6.57 13.46 8.08
C GLY A 600 5.36 12.54 7.98
N ALA A 601 4.21 12.94 8.52
CA ALA A 601 2.96 12.20 8.40
C ALA A 601 2.57 11.95 6.94
N ASP A 602 2.02 10.77 6.67
CA ASP A 602 1.41 10.45 5.39
C ASP A 602 0.02 11.06 5.26
N ASP A 603 -0.73 11.07 6.34
CA ASP A 603 -2.11 11.52 6.34
C ASP A 603 -2.56 11.82 7.77
N TYR A 604 -3.73 12.43 7.92
CA TYR A 604 -4.36 12.63 9.22
C TYR A 604 -5.89 12.52 9.10
N ILE A 605 -6.52 12.17 10.22
CA ILE A 605 -7.98 12.12 10.38
C ILE A 605 -8.35 12.95 11.60
N ILE A 606 -9.36 13.79 11.43
CA ILE A 606 -9.92 14.62 12.50
C ILE A 606 -10.90 13.76 13.31
N LYS A 607 -10.75 13.74 14.64
CA LYS A 607 -11.72 13.16 15.58
C LYS A 607 -12.98 14.08 15.58
N PRO A 608 -14.22 13.55 15.49
CA PRO A 608 -14.59 12.13 15.58
C PRO A 608 -14.36 11.34 14.29
N ILE A 609 -13.92 10.09 14.46
CA ILE A 609 -13.53 9.20 13.36
C ILE A 609 -14.78 8.65 12.66
N VAL A 610 -14.93 8.97 11.38
CA VAL A 610 -15.92 8.33 10.51
C VAL A 610 -15.40 6.96 10.07
N LYS A 611 -16.10 5.88 10.47
CA LYS A 611 -15.68 4.48 10.25
C LYS A 611 -15.23 4.19 8.81
N VAL A 612 -16.04 4.57 7.83
CA VAL A 612 -15.79 4.31 6.40
C VAL A 612 -14.56 5.09 5.91
N GLU A 613 -14.41 6.37 6.30
CA GLU A 613 -13.27 7.18 5.90
C GLU A 613 -11.95 6.60 6.40
N LEU A 614 -11.90 6.21 7.68
CA LEU A 614 -10.70 5.63 8.29
C LEU A 614 -10.28 4.35 7.57
N VAL A 615 -11.22 3.42 7.37
CA VAL A 615 -10.92 2.14 6.70
C VAL A 615 -10.42 2.39 5.28
N THR A 616 -11.12 3.21 4.49
CA THR A 616 -10.73 3.49 3.11
C THR A 616 -9.35 4.13 3.04
N ARG A 617 -9.02 5.07 3.94
CA ARG A 617 -7.67 5.65 4.03
C ARG A 617 -6.62 4.59 4.35
N ILE A 618 -6.85 3.74 5.35
CA ILE A 618 -5.90 2.68 5.74
C ILE A 618 -5.67 1.69 4.58
N LEU A 619 -6.75 1.17 3.98
CA LEU A 619 -6.66 0.20 2.91
C LEU A 619 -5.93 0.79 1.70
N ASN A 620 -6.24 2.01 1.29
CA ASN A 620 -5.54 2.67 0.19
C ASN A 620 -4.05 2.84 0.49
N ARG A 621 -3.66 3.15 1.73
CA ARG A 621 -2.25 3.30 2.13
C ARG A 621 -1.51 1.97 2.14
N LEU A 622 -2.14 0.91 2.63
CA LEU A 622 -1.58 -0.44 2.65
C LEU A 622 -1.43 -1.00 1.22
N GLU A 623 -2.47 -0.87 0.39
CA GLU A 623 -2.44 -1.32 -1.01
C GLU A 623 -1.32 -0.59 -1.77
N ARG A 624 -1.19 0.72 -1.60
CA ARG A 624 -0.16 1.53 -2.25
C ARG A 624 1.25 1.11 -1.85
N THR A 625 1.48 0.95 -0.55
CA THR A 625 2.77 0.51 0.00
C THR A 625 3.14 -0.87 -0.54
N ARG A 626 2.17 -1.78 -0.60
CA ARG A 626 2.33 -3.12 -1.17
C ARG A 626 2.66 -3.08 -2.66
N LEU A 627 2.01 -2.21 -3.44
CA LEU A 627 2.28 -2.04 -4.87
C LEU A 627 3.68 -1.50 -5.14
N LEU A 628 4.13 -0.52 -4.36
CA LEU A 628 5.48 0.05 -4.47
C LEU A 628 6.54 -0.97 -4.06
N LYS A 629 6.31 -1.70 -2.97
CA LYS A 629 7.16 -2.81 -2.53
C LYS A 629 7.23 -3.90 -3.60
N SER A 630 6.09 -4.27 -4.19
CA SER A 630 6.04 -5.22 -5.31
C SER A 630 6.86 -4.74 -6.51
N LEU A 631 6.78 -3.47 -6.90
CA LEU A 631 7.59 -2.92 -8.00
C LEU A 631 9.10 -2.91 -7.70
N ALA A 632 9.47 -2.59 -6.45
CA ALA A 632 10.86 -2.56 -6.03
C ALA A 632 11.46 -3.95 -5.80
N GLU A 633 10.62 -4.97 -5.52
CA GLU A 633 11.05 -6.29 -5.09
C GLU A 633 10.72 -7.43 -6.09
N THR A 634 9.90 -7.19 -7.12
CA THR A 634 9.50 -8.22 -8.09
C THR A 634 9.88 -7.88 -9.53
N ASP A 635 10.12 -8.91 -10.33
CA ASP A 635 10.37 -8.80 -11.76
C ASP A 635 9.05 -8.60 -12.53
N VAL A 636 8.99 -7.57 -13.37
CA VAL A 636 7.75 -7.13 -14.04
C VAL A 636 7.14 -8.19 -14.96
N LEU A 637 7.98 -9.00 -15.61
CA LEU A 637 7.53 -10.00 -16.58
C LEU A 637 7.02 -11.29 -15.90
N THR A 638 7.69 -11.70 -14.84
CA THR A 638 7.51 -13.03 -14.23
C THR A 638 6.78 -12.99 -12.89
N GLY A 639 6.73 -11.84 -12.22
CA GLY A 639 6.05 -11.64 -10.94
C GLY A 639 6.67 -12.40 -9.76
N ILE A 640 7.90 -12.90 -9.91
CA ILE A 640 8.73 -13.47 -8.83
C ILE A 640 9.73 -12.44 -8.33
N ALA A 641 10.50 -12.74 -7.27
CA ALA A 641 11.46 -11.79 -6.71
C ALA A 641 12.48 -11.32 -7.77
N ASN A 642 12.77 -10.02 -7.78
CA ASN A 642 13.85 -9.50 -8.61
C ASN A 642 15.22 -9.76 -7.95
N ARG A 643 16.30 -9.40 -8.65
CA ARG A 643 17.66 -9.64 -8.17
C ARG A 643 17.95 -9.05 -6.78
N PRO A 644 17.70 -7.75 -6.49
CA PRO A 644 17.91 -7.20 -5.15
C PRO A 644 17.16 -7.96 -4.05
N LYS A 645 15.87 -8.25 -4.28
CA LYS A 645 15.03 -8.95 -3.28
C LYS A 645 15.51 -10.36 -3.00
N SER A 646 15.78 -11.12 -4.06
CA SER A 646 16.22 -12.51 -3.92
C SER A 646 17.60 -12.61 -3.27
N ILE A 647 18.53 -11.68 -3.52
CA ILE A 647 19.82 -11.63 -2.79
C ILE A 647 19.59 -11.43 -1.29
N GLN A 648 18.69 -10.54 -0.90
CA GLN A 648 18.35 -10.31 0.51
C GLN A 648 17.80 -11.59 1.17
N GLU A 649 16.88 -12.29 0.51
CA GLU A 649 16.27 -13.52 1.03
C GLU A 649 17.28 -14.69 1.10
N LEU A 650 18.15 -14.81 0.10
CA LEU A 650 19.22 -15.82 0.09
C LEU A 650 20.21 -15.60 1.23
N ASN A 651 20.62 -14.35 1.49
CA ASN A 651 21.51 -14.03 2.61
C ASN A 651 20.88 -14.44 3.93
N ARG A 652 19.57 -14.19 4.11
CA ARG A 652 18.84 -14.63 5.30
C ARG A 652 18.83 -16.15 5.44
N CYS A 653 18.65 -16.91 4.35
CA CYS A 653 18.74 -18.37 4.42
C CYS A 653 20.16 -18.86 4.74
N ILE A 654 21.21 -18.21 4.23
CA ILE A 654 22.61 -18.56 4.57
C ILE A 654 22.89 -18.26 6.05
N GLU A 655 22.47 -17.11 6.57
CA GLU A 655 22.60 -16.77 7.99
C GLU A 655 21.87 -17.78 8.87
N TRP A 656 20.64 -18.14 8.50
CA TRP A 656 19.85 -19.14 9.22
C TRP A 656 20.49 -20.53 9.17
N SER A 657 20.91 -20.98 7.99
CA SER A 657 21.64 -22.24 7.78
C SER A 657 22.92 -22.30 8.64
N THR A 658 23.64 -21.19 8.75
CA THR A 658 24.85 -21.07 9.59
C THR A 658 24.53 -21.17 11.07
N ASN A 659 23.51 -20.45 11.53
CA ASN A 659 23.12 -20.40 12.95
C ASN A 659 22.53 -21.72 13.46
N TYR A 660 21.86 -22.47 12.60
CA TYR A 660 21.15 -23.71 12.96
C TYR A 660 21.78 -24.97 12.37
N ASN A 661 22.95 -24.86 11.74
CA ASN A 661 23.67 -25.95 11.07
C ASN A 661 22.80 -26.78 10.12
N GLN A 662 21.97 -26.08 9.33
CA GLN A 662 21.09 -26.69 8.34
C GLN A 662 21.71 -26.67 6.95
N GLN A 663 21.31 -27.62 6.10
CA GLN A 663 21.76 -27.66 4.70
C GLN A 663 21.03 -26.61 3.87
N PHE A 664 21.73 -25.97 2.93
CA PHE A 664 21.14 -25.00 2.01
C PHE A 664 21.63 -25.29 0.59
N CYS A 665 20.70 -25.32 -0.35
CA CYS A 665 21.00 -25.59 -1.74
C CYS A 665 20.68 -24.39 -2.63
N PHE A 666 21.58 -24.03 -3.53
CA PHE A 666 21.45 -22.92 -4.46
C PHE A 666 21.46 -23.45 -5.88
N ALA A 667 20.53 -22.99 -6.72
CA ALA A 667 20.43 -23.41 -8.11
C ALA A 667 20.19 -22.24 -9.06
N ILE A 668 20.81 -22.33 -10.24
CA ILE A 668 20.58 -21.48 -11.40
C ILE A 668 19.83 -22.32 -12.43
N VAL A 669 18.70 -21.82 -12.90
CA VAL A 669 17.87 -22.42 -13.95
C VAL A 669 17.80 -21.48 -15.14
N GLU A 670 18.11 -21.99 -16.33
CA GLU A 670 18.08 -21.21 -17.57
C GLU A 670 17.32 -21.94 -18.68
N VAL A 671 16.58 -21.18 -19.49
CA VAL A 671 15.86 -21.70 -20.67
C VAL A 671 16.83 -22.06 -21.78
N ASP A 672 16.82 -23.31 -22.23
CA ASP A 672 17.69 -23.78 -23.32
C ASP A 672 17.32 -23.14 -24.65
N LYS A 673 18.32 -22.73 -25.44
CA LYS A 673 18.18 -22.14 -26.78
C LYS A 673 17.16 -20.99 -26.89
N PHE A 674 16.96 -20.21 -25.82
CA PHE A 674 15.95 -19.13 -25.79
C PHE A 674 16.07 -18.13 -26.95
N LYS A 675 17.31 -17.81 -27.39
CA LYS A 675 17.54 -16.94 -28.55
C LYS A 675 16.90 -17.49 -29.83
N GLN A 676 16.92 -18.80 -30.04
CA GLN A 676 16.28 -19.45 -31.20
C GLN A 676 14.76 -19.39 -31.07
N ILE A 677 14.22 -19.55 -29.85
CA ILE A 677 12.78 -19.41 -29.59
C ILE A 677 12.31 -18.00 -29.98
N ASN A 678 13.03 -16.96 -29.54
CA ASN A 678 12.70 -15.57 -29.91
C ASN A 678 12.81 -15.31 -31.41
N GLN A 679 13.82 -15.88 -32.07
CA GLN A 679 14.01 -15.73 -33.52
C GLN A 679 12.93 -16.45 -34.33
N GLN A 680 12.47 -17.61 -33.87
CA GLN A 680 11.53 -18.46 -34.59
C GLN A 680 10.06 -18.12 -34.31
N TYR A 681 9.74 -17.68 -33.08
CA TYR A 681 8.36 -17.47 -32.63
C TYR A 681 8.09 -16.02 -32.17
N GLY A 682 9.11 -15.15 -32.16
CA GLY A 682 8.98 -13.76 -31.73
C GLY A 682 9.13 -13.54 -30.23
N TYR A 683 9.43 -12.31 -29.85
CA TYR A 683 9.68 -11.91 -28.45
C TYR A 683 8.47 -12.11 -27.53
N ALA A 684 7.24 -11.92 -28.02
CA ALA A 684 6.02 -12.13 -27.23
C ALA A 684 5.87 -13.59 -26.76
N VAL A 685 6.25 -14.55 -27.61
CA VAL A 685 6.25 -15.98 -27.24
C VAL A 685 7.38 -16.28 -26.24
N GLY A 686 8.55 -15.66 -26.41
CA GLY A 686 9.63 -15.74 -25.43
C GLY A 686 9.22 -15.23 -24.05
N ASP A 687 8.56 -14.08 -24.00
CA ASP A 687 8.06 -13.46 -22.78
C ASP A 687 7.01 -14.36 -22.09
N ALA A 688 6.11 -14.98 -22.86
CA ALA A 688 5.15 -15.95 -22.34
C ALA A 688 5.83 -17.19 -21.73
N VAL A 689 6.90 -17.70 -22.35
CA VAL A 689 7.70 -18.82 -21.82
C VAL A 689 8.34 -18.44 -20.47
N LEU A 690 8.94 -17.25 -20.38
CA LEU A 690 9.57 -16.76 -19.15
C LEU A 690 8.55 -16.52 -18.03
N SER A 691 7.42 -15.88 -18.35
CA SER A 691 6.35 -15.62 -17.38
C SER A 691 5.77 -16.91 -16.82
N ARG A 692 5.55 -17.91 -17.69
CA ARG A 692 5.06 -19.24 -17.29
C ARG A 692 6.06 -19.99 -16.41
N LEU A 693 7.35 -19.96 -16.74
CA LEU A 693 8.40 -20.57 -15.92
C LEU A 693 8.41 -19.96 -14.51
N GLY A 694 8.44 -18.62 -14.41
CA GLY A 694 8.38 -17.93 -13.12
C GLY A 694 7.17 -18.33 -12.28
N ARG A 695 5.99 -18.40 -12.90
CA ARG A 695 4.76 -18.85 -12.23
C ARG A 695 4.87 -20.27 -11.67
N ILE A 696 5.43 -21.19 -12.45
CA ILE A 696 5.52 -22.60 -12.04
C ILE A 696 6.54 -22.81 -10.95
N LEU A 697 7.71 -22.14 -11.03
CA LEU A 697 8.68 -22.16 -9.94
C LEU A 697 8.03 -21.65 -8.65
N ARG A 698 7.34 -20.50 -8.69
CA ARG A 698 6.65 -19.94 -7.54
C ARG A 698 5.60 -20.88 -6.90
N LEU A 699 4.89 -21.67 -7.70
CA LEU A 699 3.85 -22.60 -7.20
C LEU A 699 4.41 -23.90 -6.62
N ASN A 700 5.64 -24.28 -6.96
CA ASN A 700 6.22 -25.57 -6.58
C ASN A 700 7.22 -25.49 -5.43
N PHE A 701 7.68 -24.29 -5.07
CA PHE A 701 8.60 -24.05 -3.95
C PHE A 701 7.85 -23.43 -2.76
N HIS A 702 8.29 -23.74 -1.55
CA HIS A 702 7.63 -23.26 -0.33
C HIS A 702 7.95 -21.77 -0.09
N TYR A 703 7.20 -21.11 0.79
CA TYR A 703 7.44 -19.69 1.13
C TYR A 703 8.82 -19.45 1.79
N GLU A 704 9.43 -20.51 2.35
CA GLU A 704 10.78 -20.48 2.93
C GLU A 704 11.88 -20.62 1.86
N ASP A 705 11.54 -21.16 0.69
CA ASP A 705 12.43 -21.25 -0.46
C ASP A 705 12.45 -19.92 -1.21
N VAL A 706 13.62 -19.56 -1.75
CA VAL A 706 13.80 -18.32 -2.51
C VAL A 706 13.64 -18.63 -3.99
N VAL A 707 12.80 -17.87 -4.69
CA VAL A 707 12.64 -17.96 -6.16
C VAL A 707 12.73 -16.56 -6.75
N GLY A 708 13.77 -16.31 -7.55
CA GLY A 708 14.00 -15.00 -8.16
C GLY A 708 14.45 -15.04 -9.61
N ARG A 709 14.30 -13.92 -10.33
CA ARG A 709 14.83 -13.72 -11.68
C ARG A 709 15.97 -12.69 -11.63
N TRP A 710 17.14 -13.08 -12.09
CA TRP A 710 18.34 -12.24 -12.02
C TRP A 710 18.64 -11.46 -13.31
N GLY A 711 18.01 -11.85 -14.41
CA GLY A 711 18.03 -11.12 -15.66
C GLY A 711 17.90 -12.06 -16.86
N GLY A 712 17.41 -11.55 -17.99
CA GLY A 712 17.31 -12.32 -19.23
C GLY A 712 16.56 -13.64 -19.04
N THR A 713 17.29 -14.75 -19.14
CA THR A 713 16.82 -16.13 -19.05
C THR A 713 17.11 -16.81 -17.70
N GLU A 714 17.79 -16.12 -16.77
CA GLU A 714 18.33 -16.70 -15.54
C GLU A 714 17.33 -16.60 -14.37
N PHE A 715 17.01 -17.75 -13.80
CA PHE A 715 16.20 -17.92 -12.59
C PHE A 715 17.06 -18.51 -11.49
N ILE A 716 16.91 -18.00 -10.28
CA ILE A 716 17.63 -18.42 -9.09
C ILE A 716 16.67 -19.06 -8.11
N ILE A 717 17.09 -20.18 -7.54
CA ILE A 717 16.31 -20.95 -6.58
C ILE A 717 17.19 -21.27 -5.37
N GLY A 718 16.80 -20.81 -4.19
CA GLY A 718 17.40 -21.17 -2.92
C GLY A 718 16.47 -22.13 -2.16
N MET A 719 16.93 -23.33 -1.87
CA MET A 719 16.16 -24.37 -1.19
C MET A 719 16.69 -24.54 0.22
N CYS A 720 15.96 -24.02 1.21
CA CYS A 720 16.41 -23.97 2.60
C CYS A 720 16.08 -25.30 3.29
N GLY A 721 17.06 -25.87 4.00
CA GLY A 721 16.95 -27.21 4.60
C GLY A 721 17.20 -28.40 3.66
N MET A 722 17.63 -28.17 2.41
CA MET A 722 17.86 -29.23 1.41
C MET A 722 19.34 -29.41 1.07
N THR A 723 19.75 -30.66 0.86
CA THR A 723 21.05 -31.02 0.25
C THR A 723 21.05 -30.86 -1.26
N LYS A 724 22.23 -30.88 -1.89
CA LYS A 724 22.41 -30.88 -3.35
C LYS A 724 21.61 -31.99 -4.03
N VAL A 725 21.61 -33.19 -3.45
CA VAL A 725 20.93 -34.37 -4.01
C VAL A 725 19.41 -34.20 -3.95
N GLU A 726 18.88 -33.74 -2.81
CA GLU A 726 17.46 -33.49 -2.64
C GLU A 726 16.96 -32.34 -3.52
N GLY A 727 17.72 -31.24 -3.57
CA GLY A 727 17.43 -30.10 -4.44
C GLY A 727 17.44 -30.49 -5.92
N THR A 728 18.40 -31.33 -6.34
CA THR A 728 18.46 -31.84 -7.73
C THR A 728 17.23 -32.68 -8.05
N ARG A 729 16.81 -33.57 -7.15
CA ARG A 729 15.60 -34.38 -7.32
C ARG A 729 14.36 -33.50 -7.41
N ARG A 730 14.22 -32.53 -6.50
CA ARG A 730 13.07 -31.62 -6.46
C ARG A 730 12.96 -30.79 -7.72
N LEU A 731 14.06 -30.18 -8.17
CA LEU A 731 14.09 -29.41 -9.42
C LEU A 731 13.79 -30.28 -10.63
N SER A 732 14.33 -31.51 -10.67
CA SER A 732 14.05 -32.45 -11.76
C SER A 732 12.57 -32.82 -11.84
N GLU A 733 11.89 -32.99 -10.69
CA GLU A 733 10.44 -33.23 -10.64
C GLU A 733 9.65 -32.02 -11.15
N VAL A 734 10.00 -30.80 -10.70
CA VAL A 734 9.34 -29.56 -11.13
C VAL A 734 9.53 -29.32 -12.63
N ILE A 735 10.75 -29.53 -13.14
CA ILE A 735 11.09 -29.39 -14.57
C ILE A 735 10.46 -30.50 -15.42
N LYS A 736 10.36 -31.72 -14.91
CA LYS A 736 9.66 -32.80 -15.60
C LYS A 736 8.17 -32.51 -15.71
N ASN A 737 7.55 -32.02 -14.63
CA ASN A 737 6.15 -31.59 -14.62
C ASN A 737 5.93 -30.45 -15.63
N LEU A 738 6.85 -29.47 -15.70
CA LEU A 738 6.90 -28.43 -16.73
C LEU A 738 6.88 -29.02 -18.15
N ALA A 739 7.78 -29.95 -18.46
CA ALA A 739 7.90 -30.55 -19.78
C ALA A 739 6.65 -31.34 -20.21
N THR A 740 5.96 -32.01 -19.27
CA THR A 740 4.67 -32.67 -19.53
C THR A 740 3.53 -31.68 -19.73
N SER A 741 3.43 -30.62 -18.92
CA SER A 741 2.40 -29.58 -19.09
C SER A 741 2.62 -28.70 -20.31
N CYS A 742 3.84 -28.63 -20.86
CA CYS A 742 4.15 -27.94 -22.12
C CYS A 742 3.61 -28.65 -23.37
N ARG A 743 3.21 -29.93 -23.30
CA ARG A 743 2.62 -30.64 -24.45
C ARG A 743 1.20 -30.17 -24.78
N ASP A 744 0.50 -29.55 -23.85
CA ASP A 744 -0.89 -29.11 -24.01
C ASP A 744 -1.02 -27.60 -24.31
N VAL A 745 0.08 -26.90 -24.60
CA VAL A 745 0.04 -25.44 -24.81
C VAL A 745 -0.16 -25.11 -26.29
N THR A 746 -1.40 -24.79 -26.65
CA THR A 746 -1.72 -23.95 -27.82
C THR A 746 -1.47 -22.49 -27.46
N CYS A 747 -0.32 -21.93 -27.88
CA CYS A 747 -0.08 -20.49 -27.78
C CYS A 747 -1.03 -19.76 -28.74
N ASN A 748 -1.97 -18.97 -28.20
CA ASN A 748 -2.93 -18.20 -28.98
C ASN A 748 -2.33 -16.87 -29.50
N VAL A 749 -1.14 -16.95 -30.10
CA VAL A 749 -0.49 -15.85 -30.82
C VAL A 749 -0.20 -16.37 -32.22
N SER A 750 -1.20 -16.25 -33.11
CA SER A 750 -1.15 -16.44 -34.58
C SER A 750 -0.49 -17.71 -35.17
N CYS A 751 0.08 -18.61 -34.38
CA CYS A 751 0.67 -19.87 -34.82
C CYS A 751 0.26 -21.02 -33.89
N ASN A 752 -0.65 -21.87 -34.37
CA ASN A 752 -1.18 -23.04 -33.69
C ASN A 752 -0.15 -24.21 -33.59
N LYS A 753 1.11 -23.91 -33.23
CA LYS A 753 2.23 -24.86 -33.20
C LYS A 753 2.69 -25.13 -31.75
N GLN A 754 2.63 -26.39 -31.34
CA GLN A 754 3.20 -26.87 -30.07
C GLN A 754 4.72 -27.04 -30.20
N PHE A 755 5.48 -26.62 -29.18
CA PHE A 755 6.91 -26.89 -29.06
C PHE A 755 7.31 -27.14 -27.61
N CYS A 756 8.30 -28.01 -27.40
CA CYS A 756 8.83 -28.31 -26.07
C CYS A 756 10.00 -27.38 -25.74
N VAL A 757 10.03 -26.90 -24.50
CA VAL A 757 11.13 -26.09 -23.96
C VAL A 757 11.94 -26.93 -22.98
N ASN A 758 13.26 -26.94 -23.16
CA ASN A 758 14.20 -27.58 -22.24
C ASN A 758 14.85 -26.53 -21.34
N PHE A 759 15.40 -26.99 -20.21
CA PHE A 759 16.04 -26.13 -19.22
C PHE A 759 17.41 -26.69 -18.83
N ASN A 760 18.36 -25.80 -18.64
CA ASN A 760 19.67 -26.10 -18.11
C ASN A 760 19.70 -25.70 -16.63
N VAL A 761 20.33 -26.51 -15.79
CA VAL A 761 20.39 -26.29 -14.34
C VAL A 761 21.82 -26.45 -13.85
N GLY A 762 22.27 -25.49 -13.05
CA GLY A 762 23.49 -25.59 -12.23
C GLY A 762 23.11 -25.55 -10.76
N ILE A 763 23.53 -26.54 -9.98
CA ILE A 763 23.15 -26.68 -8.57
C ILE A 763 24.37 -26.87 -7.68
N VAL A 764 24.36 -26.21 -6.53
CA VAL A 764 25.44 -26.22 -5.53
C VAL A 764 24.87 -26.27 -4.13
N GLN A 765 25.69 -26.62 -3.16
CA GLN A 765 25.31 -26.73 -1.76
C GLN A 765 26.21 -25.89 -0.86
N TYR A 766 25.59 -25.15 0.03
CA TYR A 766 26.25 -24.46 1.12
C TYR A 766 26.36 -25.40 2.34
N PRO A 767 27.47 -25.38 3.09
CA PRO A 767 28.67 -24.55 2.89
C PRO A 767 29.75 -25.19 1.98
N GLU A 768 29.51 -26.37 1.42
CA GLU A 768 30.52 -27.18 0.71
C GLU A 768 31.09 -26.51 -0.54
N ASP A 769 30.22 -25.92 -1.37
CA ASP A 769 30.55 -25.34 -2.67
C ASP A 769 30.82 -23.81 -2.58
N GLY A 770 30.69 -23.18 -1.41
CA GLY A 770 30.92 -21.75 -1.22
C GLY A 770 30.43 -21.22 0.13
N ALA A 771 31.01 -20.11 0.60
CA ALA A 771 30.69 -19.48 1.89
C ALA A 771 29.74 -18.27 1.79
N ASP A 772 29.55 -17.73 0.59
CA ASP A 772 28.70 -16.56 0.30
C ASP A 772 27.98 -16.72 -1.04
N ILE A 773 27.00 -15.84 -1.31
CA ILE A 773 26.19 -15.89 -2.53
C ILE A 773 27.06 -15.76 -3.78
N ASP A 774 28.08 -14.90 -3.78
CA ASP A 774 28.92 -14.65 -4.96
C ASP A 774 29.72 -15.90 -5.34
N THR A 775 30.26 -16.61 -4.35
CA THR A 775 30.98 -17.87 -4.53
C THR A 775 30.03 -18.98 -4.98
N LEU A 776 28.86 -19.11 -4.34
CA LEU A 776 27.85 -20.10 -4.73
C LEU A 776 27.36 -19.86 -6.16
N TYR A 777 27.11 -18.61 -6.54
CA TYR A 777 26.71 -18.25 -7.90
C TYR A 777 27.77 -18.62 -8.93
N ARG A 778 29.05 -18.30 -8.66
CA ARG A 778 30.15 -18.64 -9.57
C ARG A 778 30.25 -20.15 -9.81
N VAL A 779 30.23 -20.95 -8.75
CA VAL A 779 30.34 -22.42 -8.86
C VAL A 779 29.09 -23.01 -9.51
N ALA A 780 27.89 -22.48 -9.22
CA ALA A 780 26.66 -22.92 -9.86
C ALA A 780 26.64 -22.59 -11.36
N ASN A 781 27.19 -21.44 -11.75
CA ASN A 781 27.29 -21.05 -13.15
C ASN A 781 28.30 -21.94 -13.92
N GLU A 782 29.42 -22.32 -13.29
CA GLU A 782 30.34 -23.30 -13.88
C GLU A 782 29.67 -24.66 -14.09
N ALA A 783 28.86 -25.12 -13.13
CA ALA A 783 28.09 -26.35 -13.25
C ALA A 783 27.02 -26.25 -14.37
N LEU A 784 26.40 -25.08 -14.53
CA LEU A 784 25.44 -24.80 -15.59
C LEU A 784 26.09 -24.88 -16.98
N GLU A 785 27.25 -24.25 -17.17
CA GLU A 785 27.99 -24.28 -18.45
C GLU A 785 28.47 -25.69 -18.81
N GLN A 786 28.90 -26.49 -17.82
CA GLN A 786 29.21 -27.91 -18.04
C GLN A 786 27.99 -28.70 -18.51
N SER A 787 26.82 -28.44 -17.92
CA SER A 787 25.55 -29.06 -18.31
C SER A 787 25.18 -28.73 -19.76
N LYS A 788 25.34 -27.46 -20.16
CA LYS A 788 25.14 -27.01 -21.56
C LYS A 788 26.09 -27.69 -22.53
N ALA A 789 27.37 -27.80 -22.19
CA ALA A 789 28.39 -28.44 -23.04
C ALA A 789 28.10 -29.93 -23.26
N VAL A 790 27.65 -30.65 -22.21
CA VAL A 790 27.24 -32.06 -22.31
C VAL A 790 26.00 -32.22 -23.18
N ALA A 791 25.02 -31.32 -23.06
CA ALA A 791 23.82 -31.33 -23.88
C ALA A 791 24.11 -31.05 -25.37
N GLN A 792 25.03 -30.13 -25.68
CA GLN A 792 25.49 -29.86 -27.05
C GLN A 792 26.26 -31.04 -27.66
N ASN A 793 27.16 -31.68 -26.90
CA ASN A 793 27.92 -32.83 -27.37
C ASN A 793 27.05 -34.07 -27.67
N ARG A 794 25.90 -34.22 -26.99
CA ARG A 794 24.91 -35.27 -27.33
C ARG A 794 24.14 -35.02 -28.62
N LEU A 795 24.03 -33.76 -29.08
CA LEU A 795 23.36 -33.41 -30.34
C LEU A 795 24.28 -33.51 -31.56
N LEU A 796 25.60 -33.38 -31.37
CA LEU A 796 26.60 -33.48 -32.46
C LEU A 796 27.00 -34.93 -32.79
N ASN A 797 26.75 -35.87 -31.87
CA ASN A 797 27.07 -37.29 -32.01
C ASN A 797 25.86 -38.17 -32.39
N ASN A 798 24.73 -37.57 -32.77
CA ASN A 798 23.50 -38.26 -33.23
C ASN A 798 23.17 -37.90 -34.67
#